data_AF-A0AB33V704-F1
#
_entry.id   AF-A0AB33V704-F1
#
_cell.length_a   1.000
_cell.length_b   1.000
_cell.length_c   1.000
_cell.angle_alpha   90.00
_cell.angle_beta   90.00
_cell.angle_gamma   90.00
#
_symmetry.space_group_name_H-M   'P 1'
#
loop_
_entity.id
_entity.type
_entity.pdbx_description
1 polymer ?
#
loop_
_entity_poly.entity_id
_entity_poly.type
_entity_poly.pdbx_seq_one_letter_code
_entity_poly.pdbx_strand_id
1 'polypeptide(L)'
;MGEVPPHWRSIPYGFPLANQCYRVVDEQGRDCPDWVQGELWIGGEGVAHGYFHDAERTARQFVEDAGGRWYRTGDLGCYWPDGTLEFLGRRDKQVKIGGYRIELGEIDAALGRIDGVKTGIALAVGERDRSLAAFVVPSGTALCSERQADPALPPDYGALFAHGIDADGPSRDRHAEADLGRLVADFLHEHLQRAGLDFGTPLSVDAALACYRAQPAWRALLGRWLALLAAHGRLLEQDGAYLRGPRHDNPPDLPPADGPLFETADALLAHHDALGAILRGQRPAHTLLDHPFWAPESLLLRSPGTEHTIEALAAAIATLSRTLGRPVRLVEIGARGGQSGAALLRRVDARNLTYTGIDASQDRVLCAQTRLEPYPHARVRRADAAALSDLAHSADIVWANNALHRIGDAALDGLTTLAAPAALVYVTELRDASALALVSADLLTDDGAAAQQHLRVAHDWRRAFDARGLACELADAVGSHQRFVLRAPSAVRTPDPRKLGAALAAQLPSYMVPQRLHFIDALPLTANGKIDHTALLSRCTPTEDDNAGARQAPQSDAERTVAALWQRLLQVDTVHRHSHFLQLGGDSLLATRLIGELDQAGYMAQLGDLFDYPTLAAFAATLRPRAEPAADALQPDAASRGLPFPLTDVQQAYLVGRQAGFALGGVGSQFFVEFEVERLDVARFETAWRRLIARHDMLRAVVRDGRQQVLAEVPPFTLTRHRVASLDGTDATALRERLAYQVREPACWPVFDVQAAEDGSGRSRLYVCLDNLLLDGLSMQILLAELETLYLAPDHVLPPLDIGFRDYVAHTAGRRPDDTSVAYWQRRLDTLPPAPQLPLRQAPGDIDTPRFVRLSAALPSAQWSALKERAGAASLTPSALLLAAYSAVLSAWSAQRALCVNLTLFDRQPVHPQIEQVLGDFTSLLLLAWQPADDWLASAQRLQQRLWQDLAHRDVSALWVMRQLAQQHGRATAEMPVVFTSALGFDHDRFLAQASWLKPRWGISQTPQVWLDHQVYESEGELRFNWDAVEALFDPAHLRAMFAQYVALLERLATDASAWALPLDVLVPRAGQAAARPSLHAPATACPAPDDTTHDDATVDPALVGRLRQHFEQTLGRPIAARQSFFEAGASSLDLVRWHIGLRQTGYASLAITELFTHASPHALAAHLSGAAAPAHADDATRRALLDQRKAKLQRRLGATV
;
A
#
# COMPACT_ATOMS: atom_id res chain seq x y z
N MET A 1 -16.48 -6.47 33.03
CA MET A 1 -17.27 -5.22 32.92
C MET A 1 -18.74 -5.61 32.99
N GLY A 2 -19.56 -4.82 33.71
CA GLY A 2 -20.94 -5.16 34.07
C GLY A 2 -21.92 -5.16 32.90
N GLU A 3 -23.02 -5.89 33.06
CA GLU A 3 -24.10 -5.99 32.07
C GLU A 3 -24.68 -4.62 31.71
N VAL A 4 -24.85 -4.38 30.41
CA VAL A 4 -25.49 -3.16 29.89
C VAL A 4 -27.01 -3.29 30.06
N PRO A 5 -27.69 -2.33 30.73
CA PRO A 5 -29.13 -2.38 30.91
C PRO A 5 -29.88 -2.42 29.56
N PRO A 6 -30.94 -3.24 29.42
CA PRO A 6 -31.62 -3.48 28.13
C PRO A 6 -32.38 -2.27 27.56
N HIS A 7 -32.52 -1.18 28.31
CA HIS A 7 -33.10 0.07 27.84
C HIS A 7 -32.09 1.02 27.19
N TRP A 8 -30.78 0.71 27.25
CA TRP A 8 -29.74 1.53 26.62
C TRP A 8 -29.80 1.37 25.10
N ARG A 9 -30.19 2.45 24.41
CA ARG A 9 -30.19 2.52 22.94
C ARG A 9 -28.91 3.16 22.40
N SER A 10 -28.17 3.87 23.25
CA SER A 10 -26.89 4.51 22.96
C SER A 10 -26.04 4.63 24.24
N ILE A 11 -24.82 5.16 24.13
CA ILE A 11 -23.92 5.32 25.28
C ILE A 11 -24.38 6.54 26.11
N PRO A 12 -24.64 6.40 27.43
CA PRO A 12 -25.00 7.54 28.27
C PRO A 12 -23.81 8.50 28.37
N TYR A 13 -24.05 9.78 28.06
CA TYR A 13 -23.07 10.86 28.17
C TYR A 13 -22.83 11.26 29.63
N GLY A 14 -23.79 10.97 30.52
CA GLY A 14 -23.66 11.14 31.96
C GLY A 14 -24.14 12.51 32.44
N PHE A 15 -23.55 12.99 33.54
CA PHE A 15 -23.91 14.25 34.19
C PHE A 15 -22.93 15.38 33.81
N PRO A 16 -23.35 16.66 33.89
CA PRO A 16 -22.44 17.78 33.69
C PRO A 16 -21.26 17.74 34.66
N LEU A 17 -20.08 18.17 34.19
CA LEU A 17 -18.91 18.35 35.05
C LEU A 17 -19.09 19.57 35.97
N ALA A 18 -18.20 19.70 36.96
CA ALA A 18 -18.19 20.89 37.83
C ALA A 18 -18.07 22.18 37.01
N ASN A 19 -18.88 23.19 37.37
CA ASN A 19 -18.99 24.49 36.69
C ASN A 19 -19.46 24.43 35.23
N GLN A 20 -20.03 23.31 34.80
CA GLN A 20 -20.67 23.12 33.50
C GLN A 20 -22.16 22.84 33.69
N CYS A 21 -22.99 23.36 32.79
CA CYS A 21 -24.41 23.06 32.75
C CYS A 21 -24.80 22.62 31.34
N TYR A 22 -25.78 21.71 31.27
CA TYR A 22 -26.32 21.19 30.02
C TYR A 22 -27.80 21.53 29.94
N ARG A 23 -28.28 21.78 28.73
CA ARG A 23 -29.70 21.89 28.40
C ARG A 23 -29.95 21.09 27.13
N VAL A 24 -31.04 20.34 27.11
CA VAL A 24 -31.56 19.74 25.88
C VAL A 24 -32.76 20.57 25.49
N VAL A 25 -32.71 21.24 24.34
CA VAL A 25 -33.72 22.21 23.94
C VAL A 25 -34.40 21.88 22.61
N ASP A 26 -35.64 22.31 22.47
CA ASP A 26 -36.38 22.24 21.22
C ASP A 26 -35.93 23.32 20.21
N GLU A 27 -36.55 23.35 19.02
CA GLU A 27 -36.25 24.33 17.98
C GLU A 27 -36.52 25.79 18.40
N GLN A 28 -37.30 26.00 19.45
CA GLN A 28 -37.60 27.31 20.02
C GLN A 28 -36.71 27.66 21.23
N GLY A 29 -35.75 26.80 21.59
CA GLY A 29 -34.82 27.01 22.70
C GLY A 29 -35.40 26.71 24.09
N ARG A 30 -36.54 26.01 24.17
CA ARG A 30 -37.17 25.61 25.43
C ARG A 30 -36.68 24.23 25.85
N ASP A 31 -36.56 23.99 27.14
CA ASP A 31 -36.09 22.71 27.66
C ASP A 31 -37.05 21.57 27.30
N CYS A 32 -36.49 20.50 26.72
CA CYS A 32 -37.19 19.28 26.41
C CYS A 32 -37.45 18.49 27.72
N PRO A 33 -38.65 17.91 27.89
CA PRO A 33 -38.90 16.94 28.97
C PRO A 33 -38.02 15.69 28.87
N ASP A 34 -37.95 14.92 29.95
CA ASP A 34 -37.25 13.63 29.96
C ASP A 34 -37.72 12.72 28.81
N TRP A 35 -36.77 12.01 28.20
CA TRP A 35 -36.91 11.17 27.01
C TRP A 35 -37.26 11.89 25.70
N VAL A 36 -37.50 13.21 25.74
CA VAL A 36 -37.77 13.99 24.54
C VAL A 36 -36.46 14.48 23.93
N GLN A 37 -36.24 14.12 22.67
CA GLN A 37 -35.06 14.51 21.93
C GLN A 37 -35.04 16.02 21.65
N GLY A 38 -33.88 16.65 21.88
CA GLY A 38 -33.61 18.04 21.53
C GLY A 38 -32.14 18.28 21.22
N GLU A 39 -31.80 19.52 20.87
CA GLU A 39 -30.41 19.95 20.67
C GLU A 39 -29.72 20.16 22.02
N LEU A 40 -28.51 19.62 22.18
CA LEU A 40 -27.71 19.82 23.39
C LEU A 40 -27.02 21.20 23.35
N TRP A 41 -27.25 22.00 24.39
CA TRP A 41 -26.59 23.27 24.64
C TRP A 41 -25.74 23.16 25.91
N ILE A 42 -24.53 23.71 25.87
CA ILE A 42 -23.57 23.66 26.97
C ILE A 42 -23.33 25.08 27.50
N GLY A 43 -23.54 25.28 28.79
CA GLY A 43 -23.28 26.51 29.52
C GLY A 43 -22.22 26.33 30.61
N GLY A 44 -21.86 27.41 31.28
CA GLY A 44 -20.94 27.43 32.42
C GLY A 44 -19.64 28.18 32.15
N GLU A 45 -18.69 28.09 33.09
CA GLU A 45 -17.43 28.87 33.04
C GLU A 45 -16.51 28.44 31.90
N GLY A 46 -16.66 27.20 31.40
CA GLY A 46 -15.88 26.66 30.29
C GLY A 46 -16.30 27.13 28.90
N VAL A 47 -17.36 27.94 28.77
CA VAL A 47 -17.83 28.44 27.48
C VAL A 47 -16.92 29.56 26.98
N ALA A 48 -16.31 29.35 25.81
CA ALA A 48 -15.40 30.30 25.19
C ALA A 48 -16.07 31.64 24.81
N HIS A 49 -15.26 32.68 24.65
CA HIS A 49 -15.75 34.01 24.25
C HIS A 49 -16.27 34.10 22.80
N GLY A 50 -15.97 33.12 21.95
CA GLY A 50 -16.38 33.09 20.55
C GLY A 50 -15.30 32.51 19.64
N TYR A 51 -15.54 32.61 18.34
CA TYR A 51 -14.57 32.28 17.30
C TYR A 51 -13.70 33.49 16.97
N PHE A 52 -12.40 33.27 16.81
CA PHE A 52 -11.43 34.32 16.50
C PHE A 52 -11.70 34.93 15.11
N HIS A 53 -11.93 36.25 15.05
CA HIS A 53 -12.28 37.01 13.83
C HIS A 53 -13.56 36.59 13.08
N ASP A 54 -14.46 35.83 13.71
CA ASP A 54 -15.71 35.38 13.08
C ASP A 54 -16.92 35.72 13.98
N ALA A 55 -17.31 37.00 13.93
CA ALA A 55 -18.40 37.53 14.75
C ALA A 55 -19.77 36.94 14.37
N GLU A 56 -20.00 36.65 13.08
CA GLU A 56 -21.26 36.04 12.63
C GLU A 56 -21.42 34.62 13.17
N ARG A 57 -20.39 33.78 13.03
CA ARG A 57 -20.45 32.41 13.53
C ARG A 57 -20.51 32.39 15.06
N THR A 58 -19.84 33.34 15.71
CA THR A 58 -19.92 33.52 17.17
C THR A 58 -21.35 33.79 17.61
N ALA A 59 -22.04 34.74 16.98
CA ALA A 59 -23.43 35.07 17.32
C ALA A 59 -24.41 33.92 17.02
N ARG A 60 -24.13 33.09 16.00
CA ARG A 60 -24.97 31.93 15.67
C ARG A 60 -24.82 30.76 16.66
N GLN A 61 -23.59 30.50 17.13
CA GLN A 61 -23.29 29.33 17.94
C GLN A 61 -23.27 29.60 19.45
N PHE A 62 -22.99 30.84 19.86
CA PHE A 62 -22.99 31.27 21.26
C PHE A 62 -24.19 32.18 21.50
N VAL A 63 -25.15 31.71 22.28
CA VAL A 63 -26.42 32.39 22.57
C VAL A 63 -26.51 32.74 24.05
N GLU A 64 -27.18 33.85 24.36
CA GLU A 64 -27.48 34.23 25.74
C GLU A 64 -28.94 33.92 26.05
N ASP A 65 -29.18 33.15 27.10
CA ASP A 65 -30.53 32.80 27.53
C ASP A 65 -30.60 32.63 29.06
N ALA A 66 -31.69 33.13 29.66
CA ALA A 66 -31.94 33.14 31.11
C ALA A 66 -30.76 33.64 31.99
N GLY A 67 -29.98 34.61 31.49
CA GLY A 67 -28.84 35.18 32.20
C GLY A 67 -27.55 34.34 32.16
N GLY A 68 -27.55 33.23 31.40
CA GLY A 68 -26.37 32.40 31.13
C GLY A 68 -25.97 32.42 29.66
N ARG A 69 -24.68 32.20 29.40
CA ARG A 69 -24.13 32.05 28.04
C ARG A 69 -24.04 30.58 27.67
N TRP A 70 -24.59 30.23 26.52
CA TRP A 70 -24.72 28.86 26.04
C TRP A 70 -24.03 28.67 24.68
N TYR A 71 -23.37 27.54 24.50
CA TYR A 71 -22.83 27.08 23.24
C TYR A 71 -23.73 25.97 22.67
N ARG A 72 -24.25 26.17 21.47
CA ARG A 72 -25.03 25.16 20.75
C ARG A 72 -24.08 24.09 20.21
N THR A 73 -24.22 22.83 20.58
CA THR A 73 -23.25 21.80 20.15
C THR A 73 -23.53 21.24 18.76
N GLY A 74 -24.79 21.35 18.30
CA GLY A 74 -25.29 20.67 17.11
C GLY A 74 -25.51 19.17 17.31
N ASP A 75 -25.35 18.68 18.54
CA ASP A 75 -25.60 17.29 18.92
C ASP A 75 -27.03 17.13 19.42
N LEU A 76 -27.59 15.93 19.22
CA LEU A 76 -28.92 15.56 19.66
C LEU A 76 -28.81 14.69 20.91
N GLY A 77 -29.63 14.99 21.92
CA GLY A 77 -29.69 14.22 23.15
C GLY A 77 -31.06 14.28 23.81
N CYS A 78 -31.22 13.53 24.88
CA CYS A 78 -32.36 13.62 25.78
C CYS A 78 -31.94 13.29 27.21
N TYR A 79 -32.67 13.80 28.19
CA TYR A 79 -32.45 13.45 29.60
C TYR A 79 -33.22 12.20 29.98
N TRP A 80 -32.63 11.42 30.87
CA TRP A 80 -33.35 10.40 31.65
C TRP A 80 -33.93 11.04 32.92
N PRO A 81 -34.93 10.41 33.56
CA PRO A 81 -35.55 10.94 34.78
C PRO A 81 -34.62 11.06 35.98
N ASP A 82 -33.46 10.38 35.95
CA ASP A 82 -32.43 10.47 36.98
C ASP A 82 -31.41 11.59 36.71
N GLY A 83 -31.58 12.36 35.63
CA GLY A 83 -30.71 13.45 35.20
C GLY A 83 -29.54 13.02 34.30
N THR A 84 -29.43 11.74 33.94
CA THR A 84 -28.42 11.25 32.99
C THR A 84 -28.72 11.77 31.59
N LEU A 85 -27.73 12.36 30.91
CA LEU A 85 -27.86 12.76 29.51
C LEU A 85 -27.52 11.58 28.59
N GLU A 86 -28.40 11.28 27.64
CA GLU A 86 -28.17 10.31 26.57
C GLU A 86 -27.81 11.03 25.26
N PHE A 87 -26.77 10.53 24.57
CA PHE A 87 -26.30 11.10 23.31
C PHE A 87 -26.84 10.31 22.11
N LEU A 88 -27.67 10.95 21.29
CA LEU A 88 -28.41 10.31 20.19
C LEU A 88 -27.76 10.50 18.81
N GLY A 89 -26.63 11.22 18.74
CA GLY A 89 -25.90 11.50 17.50
C GLY A 89 -25.84 12.98 17.16
N ARG A 90 -25.28 13.31 15.99
CA ARG A 90 -25.16 14.69 15.52
C ARG A 90 -26.26 15.06 14.55
N ARG A 91 -26.60 16.35 14.49
CA ARG A 91 -27.56 16.88 13.51
C ARG A 91 -26.97 16.93 12.09
N ASP A 92 -25.65 17.02 11.96
CA ASP A 92 -24.90 16.99 10.69
C ASP A 92 -24.44 15.56 10.36
N LYS A 93 -24.52 15.14 9.08
CA LYS A 93 -24.20 13.78 8.60
C LYS A 93 -22.69 13.49 8.52
N GLN A 94 -21.91 14.03 9.45
CA GLN A 94 -20.46 13.88 9.47
C GLN A 94 -20.03 12.45 9.79
N VAL A 95 -19.07 11.93 9.04
CA VAL A 95 -18.47 10.62 9.27
C VAL A 95 -16.99 10.76 9.64
N LYS A 96 -16.49 9.91 10.54
CA LYS A 96 -15.07 9.82 10.86
C LYS A 96 -14.42 8.72 10.02
N ILE A 97 -13.41 9.07 9.23
CA ILE A 97 -12.67 8.16 8.34
C ILE A 97 -11.17 8.51 8.44
N GLY A 98 -10.33 7.54 8.80
CA GLY A 98 -8.87 7.73 8.88
C GLY A 98 -8.43 8.88 9.80
N GLY A 99 -9.16 9.13 10.89
CA GLY A 99 -8.93 10.26 11.79
C GLY A 99 -9.52 11.61 11.33
N TYR A 100 -9.99 11.71 10.08
CA TYR A 100 -10.62 12.91 9.54
C TYR A 100 -12.13 12.92 9.77
N ARG A 101 -12.65 14.10 10.08
CA ARG A 101 -14.09 14.37 10.18
C ARG A 101 -14.57 14.91 8.84
N ILE A 102 -15.31 14.08 8.11
CA ILE A 102 -15.68 14.31 6.72
C ILE A 102 -17.17 14.57 6.62
N GLU A 103 -17.51 15.65 5.94
CA GLU A 103 -18.88 15.99 5.56
C GLU A 103 -19.22 15.35 4.22
N LEU A 104 -20.05 14.29 4.22
CA LEU A 104 -20.46 13.64 2.97
C LEU A 104 -21.20 14.62 2.05
N GLY A 105 -21.95 15.56 2.63
CA GLY A 105 -22.65 16.61 1.86
C GLY A 105 -21.71 17.57 1.11
N GLU A 106 -20.46 17.73 1.56
CA GLU A 106 -19.45 18.53 0.84
C GLU A 106 -18.98 17.80 -0.42
N ILE A 107 -18.84 16.48 -0.34
CA ILE A 107 -18.52 15.62 -1.47
C ILE A 107 -19.71 15.58 -2.45
N ASP A 108 -20.95 15.46 -1.96
CA ASP A 108 -22.17 15.52 -2.77
C ASP A 108 -22.27 16.84 -3.54
N ALA A 109 -21.99 17.96 -2.87
CA ALA A 109 -22.00 19.28 -3.49
C ALA A 109 -20.87 19.46 -4.51
N ALA A 110 -19.68 18.92 -4.25
CA ALA A 110 -18.58 18.93 -5.21
C ALA A 110 -18.91 18.10 -6.45
N LEU A 111 -19.50 16.91 -6.27
CA LEU A 111 -20.02 16.09 -7.38
C LEU A 111 -21.02 16.86 -8.23
N GLY A 112 -21.94 17.59 -7.60
CA GLY A 112 -22.94 18.42 -8.31
C GLY A 112 -22.36 19.61 -9.08
N ARG A 113 -21.11 20.02 -8.82
CA ARG A 113 -20.42 21.11 -9.56
C ARG A 113 -19.58 20.61 -10.74
N ILE A 114 -19.34 19.30 -10.84
CA ILE A 114 -18.48 18.72 -11.88
C ILE A 114 -19.27 18.65 -13.20
N ASP A 115 -18.71 19.25 -14.25
CA ASP A 115 -19.24 19.09 -15.60
C ASP A 115 -19.19 17.61 -16.00
N GLY A 116 -20.35 17.10 -16.41
CA GLY A 116 -20.55 15.69 -16.72
C GLY A 116 -21.12 14.83 -15.57
N VAL A 117 -21.49 15.43 -14.44
CA VAL A 117 -22.29 14.77 -13.39
C VAL A 117 -23.72 15.30 -13.41
N LYS A 118 -24.71 14.41 -13.57
CA LYS A 118 -26.14 14.76 -13.44
C LYS A 118 -26.54 14.85 -11.96
N THR A 119 -26.13 13.86 -11.19
CA THR A 119 -26.33 13.78 -9.74
C THR A 119 -25.32 12.79 -9.16
N GLY A 120 -24.90 12.98 -7.92
CA GLY A 120 -24.01 12.03 -7.25
C GLY A 120 -24.22 12.05 -5.74
N ILE A 121 -23.85 10.94 -5.09
CA ILE A 121 -23.90 10.82 -3.63
C ILE A 121 -22.69 10.05 -3.10
N ALA A 122 -22.13 10.52 -1.99
CA ALA A 122 -21.03 9.92 -1.27
C ALA A 122 -21.53 9.14 -0.05
N LEU A 123 -20.91 8.00 0.21
CA LEU A 123 -21.20 7.09 1.31
C LEU A 123 -19.91 6.64 2.00
N ALA A 124 -20.00 6.42 3.31
CA ALA A 124 -18.97 5.70 4.05
C ALA A 124 -19.28 4.19 3.98
N VAL A 125 -18.29 3.40 3.57
CA VAL A 125 -18.40 1.95 3.40
C VAL A 125 -17.44 1.23 4.35
N GLY A 126 -17.95 0.25 5.09
CA GLY A 126 -17.19 -0.57 6.05
C GLY A 126 -17.57 -0.30 7.50
N GLU A 127 -17.57 -1.34 8.34
CA GLU A 127 -17.89 -1.21 9.77
C GLU A 127 -16.66 -0.90 10.64
N ARG A 128 -15.50 -1.51 10.31
CA ARG A 128 -14.23 -1.35 11.05
C ARG A 128 -13.23 -0.44 10.33
N ASP A 129 -13.05 -0.63 9.02
CA ASP A 129 -12.26 0.24 8.15
C ASP A 129 -13.16 1.02 7.19
N ARG A 130 -13.65 2.18 7.65
CA ARG A 130 -14.51 3.05 6.84
C ARG A 130 -13.70 3.66 5.69
N SER A 131 -14.17 3.48 4.47
CA SER A 131 -13.66 4.06 3.23
C SER A 131 -14.73 4.91 2.57
N LEU A 132 -14.34 5.85 1.71
CA LEU A 132 -15.30 6.68 0.97
C LEU A 132 -15.61 6.07 -0.39
N ALA A 133 -16.90 5.94 -0.69
CA ALA A 133 -17.40 5.60 -2.01
C ALA A 133 -18.30 6.72 -2.54
N ALA A 134 -18.22 7.04 -3.83
CA ALA A 134 -19.17 7.92 -4.51
C ALA A 134 -19.86 7.20 -5.66
N PHE A 135 -21.16 7.44 -5.77
CA PHE A 135 -22.04 6.94 -6.81
C PHE A 135 -22.52 8.10 -7.66
N VAL A 136 -22.27 8.03 -8.96
CA VAL A 136 -22.44 9.16 -9.87
C VAL A 136 -23.29 8.75 -11.06
N VAL A 137 -24.32 9.54 -11.33
CA VAL A 137 -25.08 9.47 -12.59
C VAL A 137 -24.40 10.39 -13.60
N PRO A 138 -23.77 9.86 -14.65
CA PRO A 138 -23.08 10.68 -15.63
C PRO A 138 -24.06 11.51 -16.47
N SER A 139 -23.59 12.65 -16.97
CA SER A 139 -24.27 13.48 -17.96
C SER A 139 -23.29 13.85 -19.07
N GLY A 140 -23.73 13.88 -20.32
CA GLY A 140 -22.85 14.25 -21.44
C GLY A 140 -21.60 13.35 -21.54
N THR A 141 -20.48 13.93 -21.98
CA THR A 141 -19.25 13.17 -22.29
C THR A 141 -17.99 13.70 -21.62
N ALA A 142 -18.10 14.72 -20.76
CA ALA A 142 -16.94 15.38 -20.13
C ALA A 142 -16.12 14.42 -19.24
N LEU A 143 -16.80 13.52 -18.52
CA LEU A 143 -16.19 12.49 -17.68
C LEU A 143 -15.90 11.18 -18.41
N CYS A 144 -16.11 11.12 -19.71
CA CYS A 144 -15.83 9.91 -20.48
C CYS A 144 -14.43 9.97 -21.10
N SER A 145 -13.76 8.82 -21.14
CA SER A 145 -12.56 8.61 -21.95
C SER A 145 -12.92 7.78 -23.16
N GLU A 146 -12.29 8.10 -24.28
CA GLU A 146 -12.50 7.39 -25.52
C GLU A 146 -11.55 6.20 -25.57
N ARG A 147 -12.10 5.00 -25.74
CA ARG A 147 -11.36 3.77 -25.90
C ARG A 147 -11.42 3.38 -27.37
N GLN A 148 -10.26 3.39 -28.01
CA GLN A 148 -10.10 3.03 -29.42
C GLN A 148 -10.00 1.51 -29.59
N ALA A 149 -10.27 1.05 -30.81
CA ALA A 149 -10.11 -0.35 -31.18
C ALA A 149 -8.65 -0.80 -31.05
N ASP A 150 -8.47 -2.08 -30.74
CA ASP A 150 -7.15 -2.70 -30.80
C ASP A 150 -6.69 -2.75 -32.27
N PRO A 151 -5.51 -2.17 -32.60
CA PRO A 151 -5.04 -2.10 -33.99
C PRO A 151 -4.74 -3.48 -34.59
N ALA A 152 -4.61 -4.53 -33.77
CA ALA A 152 -4.42 -5.89 -34.25
C ALA A 152 -5.72 -6.52 -34.79
N LEU A 153 -6.90 -5.95 -34.50
CA LEU A 153 -8.16 -6.52 -34.98
C LEU A 153 -8.24 -6.52 -36.51
N PRO A 154 -8.83 -7.56 -37.11
CA PRO A 154 -8.95 -7.64 -38.56
C PRO A 154 -9.82 -6.50 -39.09
N PRO A 155 -9.49 -5.95 -40.28
CA PRO A 155 -10.23 -4.84 -40.89
C PRO A 155 -11.64 -5.24 -41.35
N ASP A 156 -11.87 -6.54 -41.58
CA ASP A 156 -13.14 -7.12 -41.96
C ASP A 156 -13.27 -8.52 -41.30
N TYR A 157 -14.30 -8.72 -40.48
CA TYR A 157 -14.61 -10.03 -39.91
C TYR A 157 -15.36 -10.91 -40.91
N GLY A 158 -16.05 -10.34 -41.91
CA GLY A 158 -16.78 -11.11 -42.93
C GLY A 158 -15.91 -12.15 -43.63
N ALA A 159 -14.65 -11.81 -43.90
CA ALA A 159 -13.64 -12.72 -44.44
C ALA A 159 -13.39 -13.98 -43.59
N LEU A 160 -13.56 -13.92 -42.26
CA LEU A 160 -13.43 -15.10 -41.38
C LEU A 160 -14.53 -16.14 -41.58
N PHE A 161 -15.65 -15.72 -42.19
CA PHE A 161 -16.86 -16.54 -42.33
C PHE A 161 -17.23 -16.84 -43.79
N ALA A 162 -16.43 -16.37 -44.76
CA ALA A 162 -16.70 -16.43 -46.20
C ALA A 162 -16.44 -17.80 -46.86
N HIS A 163 -15.70 -18.70 -46.21
CA HIS A 163 -15.39 -20.04 -46.73
C HIS A 163 -16.18 -21.10 -45.95
N GLY A 164 -17.26 -21.66 -46.51
CA GLY A 164 -17.86 -22.85 -45.90
C GLY A 164 -19.27 -23.28 -46.27
N ILE A 165 -20.07 -22.50 -47.00
CA ILE A 165 -21.45 -22.90 -47.30
C ILE A 165 -21.50 -23.53 -48.70
N ASP A 166 -21.51 -24.86 -48.76
CA ASP A 166 -21.86 -25.58 -49.99
C ASP A 166 -23.27 -25.14 -50.42
N ALA A 167 -23.36 -24.58 -51.63
CA ALA A 167 -24.59 -24.06 -52.22
C ALA A 167 -25.67 -25.14 -52.50
N ASP A 168 -25.37 -26.42 -52.26
CA ASP A 168 -26.26 -27.57 -52.50
C ASP A 168 -27.20 -27.92 -51.32
N GLY A 169 -27.01 -27.28 -50.15
CA GLY A 169 -27.80 -27.52 -48.93
C GLY A 169 -29.33 -27.25 -48.96
N PRO A 170 -29.88 -26.24 -49.69
CA PRO A 170 -31.29 -25.88 -49.54
C PRO A 170 -32.27 -26.91 -50.10
N SER A 171 -31.81 -27.90 -50.86
CA SER A 171 -32.67 -28.94 -51.46
C SER A 171 -32.94 -30.12 -50.51
N ARG A 172 -31.95 -30.54 -49.72
CA ARG A 172 -32.08 -31.60 -48.70
C ARG A 172 -32.90 -31.13 -47.51
N ASP A 173 -32.68 -29.90 -47.05
CA ASP A 173 -33.37 -29.33 -45.88
C ASP A 173 -34.89 -29.18 -46.10
N ARG A 174 -35.32 -28.83 -47.33
CA ARG A 174 -36.76 -28.70 -47.64
C ARG A 174 -37.52 -30.03 -47.61
N HIS A 175 -36.88 -31.12 -48.04
CA HIS A 175 -37.50 -32.45 -48.01
C HIS A 175 -37.63 -32.94 -46.56
N ALA A 176 -36.57 -32.80 -45.76
CA ALA A 176 -36.58 -33.14 -44.34
C ALA A 176 -37.62 -32.34 -43.54
N GLU A 177 -37.80 -31.05 -43.86
CA GLU A 177 -38.80 -30.21 -43.21
C GLU A 177 -40.24 -30.59 -43.61
N ALA A 178 -40.47 -30.95 -44.88
CA ALA A 178 -41.77 -31.46 -45.32
C ALA A 178 -42.13 -32.80 -44.66
N ASP A 179 -41.14 -33.66 -44.44
CA ASP A 179 -41.29 -34.93 -43.72
C ASP A 179 -41.54 -34.71 -42.22
N LEU A 180 -40.82 -33.78 -41.59
CA LEU A 180 -41.06 -33.39 -40.19
C LEU A 180 -42.45 -32.75 -40.01
N GLY A 181 -42.89 -31.89 -40.94
CA GLY A 181 -44.23 -31.32 -40.93
C GLY A 181 -45.33 -32.38 -41.02
N ARG A 182 -45.14 -33.40 -41.88
CA ARG A 182 -46.02 -34.58 -41.94
C ARG A 182 -46.04 -35.35 -40.62
N LEU A 183 -44.86 -35.61 -40.03
CA LEU A 183 -44.74 -36.33 -38.77
C LEU A 183 -45.42 -35.59 -37.60
N VAL A 184 -45.24 -34.27 -37.52
CA VAL A 184 -45.90 -33.42 -36.50
C VAL A 184 -47.41 -33.39 -36.72
N ALA A 185 -47.87 -33.27 -37.96
CA ALA A 185 -49.29 -33.33 -38.29
C ALA A 185 -49.92 -34.69 -37.90
N ASP A 186 -49.23 -35.79 -38.17
CA ASP A 186 -49.70 -37.13 -37.80
C ASP A 186 -49.75 -37.31 -36.27
N PHE A 187 -48.74 -36.83 -35.55
CA PHE A 187 -48.74 -36.80 -34.09
C PHE A 187 -49.89 -35.96 -33.53
N LEU A 188 -50.12 -34.74 -34.04
CA LEU A 188 -51.21 -33.87 -33.57
C LEU A 188 -52.58 -34.48 -33.90
N HIS A 189 -52.72 -35.13 -35.06
CA HIS A 189 -53.94 -35.84 -35.44
C HIS A 189 -54.25 -36.98 -34.47
N GLU A 190 -53.28 -37.84 -34.18
CA GLU A 190 -53.43 -38.91 -33.17
C GLU A 190 -53.75 -38.30 -31.80
N HIS A 191 -53.06 -37.24 -31.40
CA HIS A 191 -53.25 -36.57 -30.11
C HIS A 191 -54.69 -36.06 -29.93
N LEU A 192 -55.25 -35.40 -30.95
CA LEU A 192 -56.62 -34.89 -30.92
C LEU A 192 -57.65 -36.03 -30.92
N GLN A 193 -57.40 -37.12 -31.65
CA GLN A 193 -58.27 -38.31 -31.62
C GLN A 193 -58.27 -38.96 -30.23
N ARG A 194 -57.10 -39.10 -29.59
CA ARG A 194 -56.98 -39.61 -28.20
C ARG A 194 -57.69 -38.73 -27.18
N ALA A 195 -57.81 -37.43 -27.45
CA ALA A 195 -58.57 -36.50 -26.63
C ALA A 195 -60.10 -36.55 -26.89
N GLY A 196 -60.56 -37.37 -27.84
CA GLY A 196 -61.98 -37.62 -28.11
C GLY A 196 -62.60 -36.73 -29.19
N LEU A 197 -61.81 -36.02 -29.99
CA LEU A 197 -62.33 -35.19 -31.08
C LEU A 197 -62.70 -36.08 -32.29
N ASP A 198 -63.97 -36.01 -32.71
CA ASP A 198 -64.47 -36.67 -33.91
C ASP A 198 -64.74 -35.64 -35.02
N PHE A 199 -64.06 -35.83 -36.16
CA PHE A 199 -64.18 -34.99 -37.35
C PHE A 199 -65.18 -35.54 -38.38
N GLY A 200 -65.95 -36.58 -38.02
CA GLY A 200 -67.03 -37.13 -38.85
C GLY A 200 -68.18 -36.15 -39.13
N THR A 201 -68.28 -35.08 -38.34
CA THR A 201 -69.14 -33.92 -38.62
C THR A 201 -68.30 -32.63 -38.54
N PRO A 202 -68.70 -31.53 -39.20
CA PRO A 202 -67.94 -30.29 -39.18
C PRO A 202 -67.75 -29.75 -37.75
N LEU A 203 -66.50 -29.60 -37.33
CA LEU A 203 -66.12 -29.15 -35.99
C LEU A 203 -65.47 -27.77 -36.04
N SER A 204 -66.06 -26.77 -35.39
CA SER A 204 -65.45 -25.45 -35.25
C SER A 204 -64.33 -25.46 -34.20
N VAL A 205 -63.45 -24.46 -34.23
CA VAL A 205 -62.36 -24.32 -33.24
C VAL A 205 -62.90 -24.25 -31.80
N ASP A 206 -64.02 -23.56 -31.59
CA ASP A 206 -64.66 -23.45 -30.27
C ASP A 206 -65.24 -24.79 -29.79
N ALA A 207 -65.83 -25.57 -30.69
CA ALA A 207 -66.32 -26.91 -30.38
C ALA A 207 -65.16 -27.87 -30.09
N ALA A 208 -64.06 -27.78 -30.84
CA ALA A 208 -62.84 -28.55 -30.60
C ALA A 208 -62.23 -28.22 -29.23
N LEU A 209 -62.16 -26.94 -28.87
CA LEU A 209 -61.66 -26.47 -27.56
C LEU A 209 -62.50 -27.03 -26.40
N ALA A 210 -63.83 -26.97 -26.52
CA ALA A 210 -64.75 -27.49 -25.52
C ALA A 210 -64.67 -29.02 -25.38
N CYS A 211 -64.60 -29.74 -26.51
CA CYS A 211 -64.44 -31.20 -26.54
C CYS A 211 -63.12 -31.64 -25.90
N TYR A 212 -62.02 -30.97 -26.25
CA TYR A 212 -60.69 -31.23 -25.69
C TYR A 212 -60.61 -30.91 -24.18
N ARG A 213 -61.47 -30.01 -23.70
CA ARG A 213 -61.41 -29.38 -22.36
C ARG A 213 -60.12 -28.57 -22.14
N ALA A 214 -59.65 -27.91 -23.20
CA ALA A 214 -58.49 -27.02 -23.11
C ALA A 214 -58.87 -25.68 -22.48
N GLN A 215 -57.90 -25.00 -21.87
CA GLN A 215 -58.10 -23.65 -21.35
C GLN A 215 -58.42 -22.67 -22.49
N PRO A 216 -59.25 -21.63 -22.26
CA PRO A 216 -59.64 -20.64 -23.28
C PRO A 216 -58.48 -19.96 -24.01
N ALA A 217 -57.36 -19.76 -23.31
CA ALA A 217 -56.15 -19.15 -23.86
C ALA A 217 -55.59 -19.92 -25.08
N TRP A 218 -55.83 -21.23 -25.17
CA TRP A 218 -55.29 -22.08 -26.23
C TRP A 218 -56.15 -22.11 -27.51
N ARG A 219 -57.22 -21.32 -27.59
CA ARG A 219 -58.11 -21.28 -28.77
C ARG A 219 -57.36 -20.96 -30.07
N ALA A 220 -56.49 -19.96 -30.05
CA ALA A 220 -55.72 -19.55 -31.23
C ALA A 220 -54.74 -20.65 -31.66
N LEU A 221 -54.06 -21.28 -30.70
CA LEU A 221 -53.14 -22.39 -30.92
C LEU A 221 -53.86 -23.60 -31.54
N LEU A 222 -55.01 -23.99 -30.98
CA LEU A 222 -55.79 -25.12 -31.49
C LEU A 222 -56.29 -24.87 -32.92
N GLY A 223 -56.70 -23.62 -33.23
CA GLY A 223 -57.03 -23.23 -34.61
C GLY A 223 -55.86 -23.42 -35.58
N ARG A 224 -54.64 -23.06 -35.18
CA ARG A 224 -53.43 -23.27 -36.00
C ARG A 224 -53.10 -24.75 -36.20
N TRP A 225 -53.29 -25.59 -35.18
CA TRP A 225 -53.11 -27.03 -35.32
C TRP A 225 -54.11 -27.64 -36.31
N LEU A 226 -55.38 -27.24 -36.25
CA LEU A 226 -56.39 -27.70 -37.20
C LEU A 226 -56.08 -27.26 -38.64
N ALA A 227 -55.61 -26.03 -38.82
CA ALA A 227 -55.13 -25.53 -40.11
C ALA A 227 -53.90 -26.32 -40.62
N LEU A 228 -52.95 -26.67 -39.74
CA LEU A 228 -51.80 -27.52 -40.09
C LEU A 228 -52.25 -28.92 -40.54
N LEU A 229 -53.20 -29.53 -39.82
CA LEU A 229 -53.80 -30.81 -40.21
C LEU A 229 -54.52 -30.72 -41.56
N ALA A 230 -55.18 -29.60 -41.85
CA ALA A 230 -55.80 -29.37 -43.15
C ALA A 230 -54.75 -29.23 -44.27
N ALA A 231 -53.66 -28.49 -44.03
CA ALA A 231 -52.57 -28.31 -44.98
C ALA A 231 -51.88 -29.64 -45.36
N HIS A 232 -51.84 -30.62 -44.45
CA HIS A 232 -51.29 -31.96 -44.70
C HIS A 232 -52.34 -33.01 -45.13
N GLY A 233 -53.60 -32.61 -45.33
CA GLY A 233 -54.69 -33.43 -45.85
C GLY A 233 -55.34 -34.40 -44.84
N ARG A 234 -55.02 -34.26 -43.54
CA ARG A 234 -55.67 -35.02 -42.44
C ARG A 234 -57.07 -34.49 -42.16
N LEU A 235 -57.28 -33.19 -42.34
CA LEU A 235 -58.57 -32.50 -42.25
C LEU A 235 -58.88 -31.75 -43.55
N LEU A 236 -60.11 -31.29 -43.70
CA LEU A 236 -60.54 -30.33 -44.72
C LEU A 236 -61.25 -29.18 -44.00
N GLU A 237 -60.89 -27.94 -44.36
CA GLU A 237 -61.57 -26.74 -43.86
C GLU A 237 -62.73 -26.39 -44.79
N GLN A 238 -63.92 -26.24 -44.22
CA GLN A 238 -65.14 -25.84 -44.93
C GLN A 238 -65.98 -24.93 -44.03
N ASP A 239 -66.31 -23.73 -44.52
CA ASP A 239 -67.16 -22.74 -43.82
C ASP A 239 -66.73 -22.42 -42.38
N GLY A 240 -65.41 -22.40 -42.11
CA GLY A 240 -64.84 -22.14 -40.78
C GLY A 240 -64.93 -23.30 -39.78
N ALA A 241 -65.28 -24.50 -40.26
CA ALA A 241 -65.24 -25.76 -39.51
C ALA A 241 -64.34 -26.78 -40.21
N TYR A 242 -63.86 -27.76 -39.44
CA TYR A 242 -62.96 -28.81 -39.93
C TYR A 242 -63.65 -30.17 -39.93
N LEU A 243 -63.49 -30.91 -41.02
CA LEU A 243 -64.01 -32.28 -41.20
C LEU A 243 -62.91 -33.23 -41.69
N ARG A 244 -63.22 -34.52 -41.80
CA ARG A 244 -62.26 -35.55 -42.28
C ARG A 244 -61.71 -35.18 -43.67
N GLY A 245 -60.38 -35.14 -43.78
CA GLY A 245 -59.66 -34.94 -45.03
C GLY A 245 -59.38 -36.27 -45.76
N PRO A 246 -58.84 -36.20 -46.99
CA PRO A 246 -58.58 -37.39 -47.82
C PRO A 246 -57.55 -38.36 -47.23
N ARG A 247 -56.67 -37.90 -46.32
CA ARG A 247 -55.69 -38.73 -45.62
C ARG A 247 -56.07 -38.99 -44.17
N HIS A 248 -57.30 -38.69 -43.74
CA HIS A 248 -57.68 -38.76 -42.32
C HIS A 248 -57.40 -40.14 -41.70
N ASP A 249 -57.84 -41.22 -42.36
CA ASP A 249 -57.74 -42.59 -41.84
C ASP A 249 -56.43 -43.31 -42.25
N ASN A 250 -55.49 -42.62 -42.92
CA ASN A 250 -54.21 -43.22 -43.28
C ASN A 250 -53.38 -43.49 -42.00
N PRO A 251 -52.55 -44.55 -41.96
CA PRO A 251 -51.61 -44.70 -40.85
C PRO A 251 -50.62 -43.52 -40.78
N PRO A 252 -50.01 -43.24 -39.61
CA PRO A 252 -48.91 -42.30 -39.48
C PRO A 252 -47.73 -42.69 -40.39
N ASP A 253 -47.11 -41.70 -41.04
CA ASP A 253 -45.92 -41.92 -41.87
C ASP A 253 -44.67 -42.03 -40.98
N LEU A 254 -44.40 -43.24 -40.48
CA LEU A 254 -43.28 -43.48 -39.57
C LEU A 254 -41.95 -43.53 -40.33
N PRO A 255 -40.94 -42.74 -39.92
CA PRO A 255 -39.62 -42.80 -40.53
C PRO A 255 -38.95 -44.17 -40.25
N PRO A 256 -38.08 -44.66 -41.16
CA PRO A 256 -37.32 -45.89 -40.95
C PRO A 256 -36.46 -45.80 -39.67
N ALA A 257 -36.20 -46.94 -39.01
CA ALA A 257 -35.51 -47.02 -37.71
C ALA A 257 -34.11 -46.39 -37.68
N ASP A 258 -33.49 -46.33 -38.85
CA ASP A 258 -32.15 -45.84 -39.15
C ASP A 258 -32.20 -44.45 -39.84
N GLY A 259 -33.39 -43.84 -39.93
CA GLY A 259 -33.61 -42.51 -40.50
C GLY A 259 -33.41 -41.36 -39.50
N PRO A 260 -33.08 -40.15 -39.97
CA PRO A 260 -32.74 -39.00 -39.14
C PRO A 260 -33.92 -38.47 -38.28
N LEU A 261 -35.16 -38.84 -38.61
CA LEU A 261 -36.36 -38.45 -37.88
C LEU A 261 -36.87 -39.53 -36.91
N PHE A 262 -36.23 -40.70 -36.83
CA PHE A 262 -36.72 -41.81 -35.99
C PHE A 262 -36.78 -41.45 -34.50
N GLU A 263 -35.70 -40.89 -33.95
CA GLU A 263 -35.67 -40.40 -32.57
C GLU A 263 -36.71 -39.30 -32.32
N THR A 264 -37.04 -38.53 -33.37
CA THR A 264 -38.09 -37.49 -33.30
C THR A 264 -39.48 -38.09 -33.22
N ALA A 265 -39.75 -39.11 -34.04
CA ALA A 265 -41.02 -39.83 -34.03
C ALA A 265 -41.24 -40.55 -32.69
N ASP A 266 -40.23 -41.27 -32.20
CA ASP A 266 -40.29 -41.99 -30.92
C ASP A 266 -40.52 -41.04 -29.74
N ALA A 267 -39.80 -39.92 -29.70
CA ALA A 267 -40.00 -38.90 -28.67
C ALA A 267 -41.40 -38.27 -28.73
N LEU A 268 -41.94 -37.95 -29.91
CA LEU A 268 -43.28 -37.38 -30.03
C LEU A 268 -44.34 -38.32 -29.42
N LEU A 269 -44.28 -39.63 -29.71
CA LEU A 269 -45.24 -40.61 -29.21
C LEU A 269 -45.29 -40.72 -27.67
N ALA A 270 -44.15 -40.51 -27.01
CA ALA A 270 -44.04 -40.57 -25.54
C ALA A 270 -44.65 -39.36 -24.80
N HIS A 271 -45.12 -38.32 -25.51
CA HIS A 271 -45.40 -37.01 -24.90
C HIS A 271 -46.83 -36.49 -25.04
N HIS A 272 -47.77 -37.30 -25.56
CA HIS A 272 -49.19 -36.93 -25.61
C HIS A 272 -49.76 -36.53 -24.23
N ASP A 273 -49.44 -37.25 -23.17
CA ASP A 273 -49.99 -36.99 -21.84
C ASP A 273 -49.48 -35.67 -21.26
N ALA A 274 -48.20 -35.35 -21.47
CA ALA A 274 -47.61 -34.09 -21.01
C ALA A 274 -48.22 -32.89 -21.73
N LEU A 275 -48.42 -32.99 -23.05
CA LEU A 275 -49.07 -31.95 -23.86
C LEU A 275 -50.53 -31.75 -23.42
N GLY A 276 -51.26 -32.84 -23.18
CA GLY A 276 -52.64 -32.78 -22.70
C GLY A 276 -52.76 -32.18 -21.30
N ALA A 277 -51.82 -32.45 -20.40
CA ALA A 277 -51.77 -31.83 -19.09
C ALA A 277 -51.55 -30.31 -19.18
N ILE A 278 -50.70 -29.85 -20.12
CA ILE A 278 -50.47 -28.41 -20.34
C ILE A 278 -51.74 -27.72 -20.84
N LEU A 279 -52.36 -28.26 -21.90
CA LEU A 279 -53.54 -27.65 -22.51
C LEU A 279 -54.75 -27.60 -21.57
N ARG A 280 -54.89 -28.59 -20.67
CA ARG A 280 -55.94 -28.63 -19.63
C ARG A 280 -55.62 -27.81 -18.38
N GLY A 281 -54.44 -27.18 -18.31
CA GLY A 281 -54.01 -26.40 -17.15
C GLY A 281 -53.55 -27.22 -15.94
N GLN A 282 -53.32 -28.53 -16.13
CA GLN A 282 -52.84 -29.45 -15.09
C GLN A 282 -51.32 -29.37 -14.92
N ARG A 283 -50.61 -28.84 -15.92
CA ARG A 283 -49.16 -28.63 -15.92
C ARG A 283 -48.83 -27.25 -16.54
N PRO A 284 -47.94 -26.45 -15.95
CA PRO A 284 -47.54 -25.18 -16.56
C PRO A 284 -46.73 -25.38 -17.85
N ALA A 285 -46.97 -24.54 -18.86
CA ALA A 285 -46.27 -24.63 -20.15
C ALA A 285 -44.75 -24.38 -20.05
N HIS A 286 -44.29 -23.53 -19.11
CA HIS A 286 -42.86 -23.25 -18.91
C HIS A 286 -42.04 -24.49 -18.54
N THR A 287 -42.67 -25.56 -18.05
CA THR A 287 -41.99 -26.85 -17.81
C THR A 287 -41.45 -27.50 -19.09
N LEU A 288 -41.85 -27.00 -20.26
CA LEU A 288 -41.30 -27.38 -21.56
C LEU A 288 -39.85 -26.90 -21.76
N LEU A 289 -39.43 -25.84 -21.06
CA LEU A 289 -38.08 -25.27 -21.19
C LEU A 289 -36.97 -26.24 -20.76
N ASP A 290 -37.30 -27.22 -19.91
CA ASP A 290 -36.38 -28.26 -19.42
C ASP A 290 -36.59 -29.60 -20.13
N HIS A 291 -37.51 -29.64 -21.09
CA HIS A 291 -37.82 -30.88 -21.79
C HIS A 291 -36.67 -31.28 -22.72
N PRO A 292 -36.10 -32.50 -22.62
CA PRO A 292 -34.92 -32.88 -23.38
C PRO A 292 -35.13 -32.77 -24.90
N PHE A 293 -36.34 -33.09 -25.36
CA PHE A 293 -36.73 -33.07 -26.76
C PHE A 293 -37.43 -31.79 -27.25
N TRP A 294 -38.49 -31.34 -26.56
CA TRP A 294 -39.34 -30.20 -26.99
C TRP A 294 -38.84 -28.83 -26.55
N ALA A 295 -37.81 -28.72 -25.69
CA ALA A 295 -37.32 -27.42 -25.28
C ALA A 295 -36.87 -26.60 -26.50
N PRO A 296 -37.25 -25.32 -26.61
CA PRO A 296 -36.86 -24.47 -27.74
C PRO A 296 -35.35 -24.43 -27.98
N GLU A 297 -34.54 -24.50 -26.91
CA GLU A 297 -33.07 -24.55 -27.04
C GLU A 297 -32.56 -25.88 -27.65
N SER A 298 -33.17 -27.02 -27.29
CA SER A 298 -32.84 -28.32 -27.88
C SER A 298 -33.26 -28.38 -29.35
N LEU A 299 -34.44 -27.85 -29.68
CA LEU A 299 -34.93 -27.77 -31.06
C LEU A 299 -34.07 -26.84 -31.91
N LEU A 300 -33.60 -25.71 -31.35
CA LEU A 300 -32.65 -24.83 -32.01
C LEU A 300 -31.34 -25.57 -32.33
N LEU A 301 -30.77 -26.32 -31.39
CA LEU A 301 -29.52 -27.05 -31.63
C LEU A 301 -29.62 -28.12 -32.73
N ARG A 302 -30.83 -28.63 -32.97
CA ARG A 302 -31.12 -29.61 -34.03
C ARG A 302 -31.54 -28.98 -35.35
N SER A 303 -31.81 -27.68 -35.36
CA SER A 303 -32.24 -27.00 -36.58
C SER A 303 -31.11 -26.96 -37.62
N PRO A 304 -31.44 -27.15 -38.91
CA PRO A 304 -30.43 -27.15 -39.96
C PRO A 304 -29.60 -25.87 -39.94
N GLY A 305 -28.28 -26.00 -39.96
CA GLY A 305 -27.33 -24.88 -39.96
C GLY A 305 -26.74 -24.50 -38.60
N THR A 306 -27.35 -24.90 -37.47
CA THR A 306 -26.82 -24.52 -36.13
C THR A 306 -25.39 -24.99 -35.90
N GLU A 307 -25.10 -26.27 -36.18
CA GLU A 307 -23.76 -26.82 -36.00
C GLU A 307 -22.72 -26.08 -36.84
N HIS A 308 -23.04 -25.80 -38.11
CA HIS A 308 -22.17 -25.04 -39.00
C HIS A 308 -21.90 -23.62 -38.47
N THR A 309 -22.92 -22.94 -37.94
CA THR A 309 -22.74 -21.59 -37.37
C THR A 309 -21.85 -21.58 -36.12
N ILE A 310 -21.93 -22.61 -35.27
CA ILE A 310 -21.08 -22.74 -34.07
C ILE A 310 -19.65 -23.13 -34.47
N GLU A 311 -19.47 -23.98 -35.48
CA GLU A 311 -18.16 -24.36 -36.00
C GLU A 311 -17.43 -23.18 -36.64
N ALA A 312 -18.14 -22.38 -37.44
CA ALA A 312 -17.60 -21.16 -38.02
C ALA A 312 -17.17 -20.17 -36.92
N LEU A 313 -17.99 -20.02 -35.86
CA LEU A 313 -17.63 -19.19 -34.70
C LEU A 313 -16.39 -19.72 -33.97
N ALA A 314 -16.28 -21.03 -33.75
CA ALA A 314 -15.12 -21.65 -33.12
C ALA A 314 -13.83 -21.40 -33.93
N ALA A 315 -13.89 -21.51 -35.26
CA ALA A 315 -12.77 -21.22 -36.15
C ALA A 315 -12.36 -19.73 -36.12
N ALA A 316 -13.36 -18.83 -36.08
CA ALA A 316 -13.13 -17.39 -35.95
C ALA A 316 -12.46 -17.06 -34.60
N ILE A 317 -12.91 -17.67 -33.49
CA ILE A 317 -12.30 -17.50 -32.15
C ILE A 317 -10.83 -17.94 -32.17
N ALA A 318 -10.50 -19.09 -32.74
CA ALA A 318 -9.12 -19.57 -32.82
C ALA A 318 -8.23 -18.63 -33.65
N THR A 319 -8.78 -17.97 -34.68
CA THR A 319 -8.04 -17.00 -35.50
C THR A 319 -7.87 -15.67 -34.76
N LEU A 320 -8.91 -15.20 -34.07
CA LEU A 320 -8.86 -13.97 -33.28
C LEU A 320 -7.95 -14.09 -32.05
N SER A 321 -7.98 -15.24 -31.37
CA SER A 321 -7.08 -15.56 -30.25
C SER A 321 -5.61 -15.42 -30.66
N ARG A 322 -5.23 -15.99 -31.82
CA ARG A 322 -3.88 -15.87 -32.37
C ARG A 322 -3.52 -14.44 -32.74
N THR A 323 -4.47 -13.70 -33.30
CA THR A 323 -4.26 -12.30 -33.72
C THR A 323 -4.05 -11.38 -32.52
N LEU A 324 -4.80 -11.61 -31.43
CA LEU A 324 -4.73 -10.82 -30.19
C LEU A 324 -3.63 -11.29 -29.22
N GLY A 325 -3.05 -12.48 -29.42
CA GLY A 325 -2.04 -13.06 -28.53
C GLY A 325 -2.57 -13.47 -27.15
N ARG A 326 -3.89 -13.58 -26.97
CA ARG A 326 -4.56 -13.96 -25.73
C ARG A 326 -5.91 -14.64 -26.01
N PRO A 327 -6.49 -15.38 -25.04
CA PRO A 327 -7.85 -15.91 -25.18
C PRO A 327 -8.85 -14.79 -25.50
N VAL A 328 -9.76 -15.07 -26.44
CA VAL A 328 -10.88 -14.20 -26.81
C VAL A 328 -11.88 -14.19 -25.66
N ARG A 329 -12.34 -13.00 -25.26
CA ARG A 329 -13.45 -12.84 -24.30
C ARG A 329 -14.76 -12.83 -25.07
N LEU A 330 -15.58 -13.86 -24.88
CA LEU A 330 -16.89 -13.97 -25.49
C LEU A 330 -17.98 -13.80 -24.43
N VAL A 331 -18.97 -12.95 -24.72
CA VAL A 331 -20.17 -12.80 -23.91
C VAL A 331 -21.39 -13.25 -24.72
N GLU A 332 -22.11 -14.28 -24.24
CA GLU A 332 -23.36 -14.77 -24.86
C GLU A 332 -24.57 -14.13 -24.18
N ILE A 333 -25.40 -13.44 -24.96
CA ILE A 333 -26.66 -12.85 -24.48
C ILE A 333 -27.79 -13.87 -24.58
N GLY A 334 -28.51 -14.06 -23.48
CA GLY A 334 -29.66 -14.97 -23.44
C GLY A 334 -29.24 -16.44 -23.50
N ALA A 335 -28.22 -16.81 -22.71
CA ALA A 335 -27.57 -18.11 -22.74
C ALA A 335 -28.49 -19.31 -22.39
N ARG A 336 -29.71 -19.07 -21.89
CA ARG A 336 -30.69 -20.12 -21.54
C ARG A 336 -30.07 -21.19 -20.64
N GLY A 337 -30.24 -22.48 -20.94
CA GLY A 337 -29.68 -23.58 -20.19
C GLY A 337 -28.22 -23.91 -20.54
N GLY A 338 -27.55 -23.06 -21.33
CA GLY A 338 -26.12 -23.18 -21.67
C GLY A 338 -25.80 -24.26 -22.71
N GLN A 339 -26.77 -24.75 -23.49
CA GLN A 339 -26.51 -25.81 -24.46
C GLN A 339 -25.66 -25.32 -25.64
N SER A 340 -25.93 -24.10 -26.09
CA SER A 340 -25.18 -23.44 -27.17
C SER A 340 -23.73 -23.19 -26.73
N GLY A 341 -23.54 -22.61 -25.54
CA GLY A 341 -22.23 -22.47 -24.90
C GLY A 341 -21.47 -23.80 -24.79
N ALA A 342 -22.12 -24.87 -24.32
CA ALA A 342 -21.50 -26.19 -24.22
C ALA A 342 -21.07 -26.74 -25.59
N ALA A 343 -21.88 -26.53 -26.63
CA ALA A 343 -21.55 -26.96 -27.99
C ALA A 343 -20.33 -26.22 -28.57
N LEU A 344 -20.15 -24.95 -28.21
CA LEU A 344 -18.98 -24.15 -28.56
C LEU A 344 -17.73 -24.57 -27.75
N LEU A 345 -17.86 -24.72 -26.43
CA LEU A 345 -16.77 -25.08 -25.51
C LEU A 345 -16.24 -26.51 -25.73
N ARG A 346 -17.01 -27.39 -26.36
CA ARG A 346 -16.49 -28.68 -26.86
C ARG A 346 -15.47 -28.53 -28.00
N ARG A 347 -15.48 -27.41 -28.70
CA ARG A 347 -14.66 -27.14 -29.90
C ARG A 347 -13.50 -26.17 -29.63
N VAL A 348 -13.56 -25.42 -28.54
CA VAL A 348 -12.58 -24.39 -28.19
C VAL A 348 -12.15 -24.54 -26.74
N ASP A 349 -10.84 -24.52 -26.49
CA ASP A 349 -10.26 -24.68 -25.16
C ASP A 349 -9.97 -23.34 -24.45
N ALA A 350 -9.55 -23.45 -23.18
CA ALA A 350 -9.23 -22.30 -22.32
C ALA A 350 -8.06 -21.44 -22.85
N ARG A 351 -7.24 -21.95 -23.78
CA ARG A 351 -6.14 -21.18 -24.38
C ARG A 351 -6.65 -20.17 -25.39
N ASN A 352 -7.84 -20.41 -25.95
CA ASN A 352 -8.41 -19.60 -27.02
C ASN A 352 -9.67 -18.83 -26.60
N LEU A 353 -10.38 -19.26 -25.55
CA LEU A 353 -11.66 -18.67 -25.17
C LEU A 353 -11.80 -18.50 -23.66
N THR A 354 -12.31 -17.34 -23.25
CA THR A 354 -12.97 -17.11 -21.97
C THR A 354 -14.44 -16.81 -22.24
N TYR A 355 -15.33 -17.68 -21.77
CA TYR A 355 -16.76 -17.63 -22.08
C TYR A 355 -17.57 -17.10 -20.88
N THR A 356 -18.45 -16.13 -21.12
CA THR A 356 -19.42 -15.65 -20.13
C THR A 356 -20.83 -15.68 -20.71
N GLY A 357 -21.69 -16.55 -20.19
CA GLY A 357 -23.13 -16.55 -20.53
C GLY A 357 -23.91 -15.64 -19.59
N ILE A 358 -24.86 -14.87 -20.13
CA ILE A 358 -25.80 -14.08 -19.32
C ILE A 358 -27.25 -14.41 -19.66
N ASP A 359 -28.09 -14.53 -18.65
CA ASP A 359 -29.55 -14.70 -18.82
C ASP A 359 -30.32 -13.97 -17.71
N ALA A 360 -31.52 -13.47 -18.03
CA ALA A 360 -32.35 -12.73 -17.07
C ALA A 360 -32.98 -13.66 -16.02
N SER A 361 -33.23 -14.92 -16.38
CA SER A 361 -33.83 -15.92 -15.51
C SER A 361 -32.77 -16.60 -14.63
N GLN A 362 -32.93 -16.49 -13.31
CA GLN A 362 -32.04 -17.16 -12.35
C GLN A 362 -32.05 -18.68 -12.53
N ASP A 363 -33.22 -19.27 -12.83
CA ASP A 363 -33.34 -20.71 -13.04
C ASP A 363 -32.52 -21.16 -14.26
N ARG A 364 -32.56 -20.39 -15.35
CA ARG A 364 -31.75 -20.66 -16.55
C ARG A 364 -30.26 -20.55 -16.27
N VAL A 365 -29.85 -19.52 -15.51
CA VAL A 365 -28.47 -19.35 -15.06
C VAL A 365 -27.99 -20.58 -14.28
N LEU A 366 -28.78 -21.07 -13.32
CA LEU A 366 -28.42 -22.26 -12.54
C LEU A 366 -28.29 -23.50 -13.43
N CYS A 367 -29.24 -23.73 -14.35
CA CYS A 367 -29.15 -24.83 -15.31
C CYS A 367 -27.89 -24.76 -16.19
N ALA A 368 -27.54 -23.56 -16.65
CA ALA A 368 -26.35 -23.33 -17.47
C ALA A 368 -25.06 -23.50 -16.66
N GLN A 369 -25.02 -23.04 -15.40
CA GLN A 369 -23.89 -23.27 -14.50
C GLN A 369 -23.60 -24.75 -14.32
N THR A 370 -24.63 -25.56 -14.01
CA THR A 370 -24.48 -27.01 -13.88
C THR A 370 -24.00 -27.65 -15.18
N ARG A 371 -24.53 -27.22 -16.33
CA ARG A 371 -24.14 -27.79 -17.63
C ARG A 371 -22.71 -27.43 -18.05
N LEU A 372 -22.25 -26.24 -17.66
CA LEU A 372 -20.93 -25.70 -18.03
C LEU A 372 -19.85 -25.92 -16.97
N GLU A 373 -20.19 -26.52 -15.83
CA GLU A 373 -19.25 -26.91 -14.76
C GLU A 373 -17.98 -27.63 -15.26
N PRO A 374 -18.04 -28.54 -16.26
CA PRO A 374 -16.82 -29.19 -16.78
C PRO A 374 -15.81 -28.24 -17.45
N TYR A 375 -16.18 -26.99 -17.72
CA TYR A 375 -15.37 -26.02 -18.45
C TYR A 375 -14.94 -24.88 -17.50
N PRO A 376 -13.72 -24.91 -16.91
CA PRO A 376 -13.30 -23.93 -15.91
C PRO A 376 -13.12 -22.49 -16.45
N HIS A 377 -13.11 -22.34 -17.77
CA HIS A 377 -13.02 -21.08 -18.50
C HIS A 377 -14.39 -20.54 -18.93
N ALA A 378 -15.47 -21.18 -18.48
CA ALA A 378 -16.85 -20.76 -18.70
C ALA A 378 -17.46 -20.25 -17.39
N ARG A 379 -18.17 -19.12 -17.47
CA ARG A 379 -18.93 -18.55 -16.36
C ARG A 379 -20.34 -18.23 -16.84
N VAL A 380 -21.31 -18.29 -15.93
CA VAL A 380 -22.69 -17.86 -16.21
C VAL A 380 -23.17 -16.97 -15.07
N ARG A 381 -23.75 -15.83 -15.43
CA ARG A 381 -24.25 -14.82 -14.48
C ARG A 381 -25.68 -14.41 -14.84
N ARG A 382 -26.42 -13.93 -13.84
CA ARG A 382 -27.71 -13.29 -14.08
C ARG A 382 -27.48 -11.92 -14.73
N ALA A 383 -28.27 -11.61 -15.75
CA ALA A 383 -28.24 -10.33 -16.46
C ALA A 383 -28.91 -9.22 -15.63
N ASP A 384 -28.29 -8.84 -14.50
CA ASP A 384 -28.68 -7.67 -13.72
C ASP A 384 -27.81 -6.44 -14.07
N ALA A 385 -28.20 -5.27 -13.56
CA ALA A 385 -27.51 -4.01 -13.85
C ALA A 385 -26.04 -4.02 -13.41
N ALA A 386 -25.68 -4.78 -12.36
CA ALA A 386 -24.30 -4.87 -11.90
C ALA A 386 -23.48 -5.74 -12.88
N ALA A 387 -23.97 -6.93 -13.23
CA ALA A 387 -23.31 -7.82 -14.18
C ALA A 387 -23.15 -7.18 -15.58
N LEU A 388 -24.16 -6.44 -16.05
CA LEU A 388 -24.08 -5.71 -17.31
C LEU A 388 -23.06 -4.55 -17.24
N SER A 389 -22.98 -3.84 -16.11
CA SER A 389 -21.97 -2.80 -15.89
C SER A 389 -20.55 -3.37 -15.82
N ASP A 390 -20.36 -4.51 -15.15
CA ASP A 390 -19.06 -5.19 -15.06
C ASP A 390 -18.54 -5.64 -16.43
N LEU A 391 -19.46 -6.07 -17.29
CA LEU A 391 -19.15 -6.61 -18.62
C LEU A 391 -19.18 -5.54 -19.73
N ALA A 392 -19.52 -4.29 -19.41
CA ALA A 392 -19.65 -3.23 -20.39
C ALA A 392 -18.32 -3.01 -21.15
N HIS A 393 -18.40 -3.00 -22.48
CA HIS A 393 -17.29 -2.82 -23.40
C HIS A 393 -16.08 -3.74 -23.16
N SER A 394 -16.35 -4.96 -22.67
CA SER A 394 -15.31 -5.94 -22.29
C SER A 394 -15.16 -7.07 -23.31
N ALA A 395 -16.20 -7.36 -24.09
CA ALA A 395 -16.27 -8.53 -24.95
C ALA A 395 -15.55 -8.28 -26.28
N ASP A 396 -14.64 -9.19 -26.66
CA ASP A 396 -14.03 -9.20 -27.99
C ASP A 396 -14.99 -9.83 -29.03
N ILE A 397 -15.85 -10.74 -28.56
CA ILE A 397 -17.02 -11.24 -29.29
C ILE A 397 -18.28 -11.11 -28.43
N VAL A 398 -19.33 -10.49 -28.95
CA VAL A 398 -20.68 -10.60 -28.38
C VAL A 398 -21.48 -11.57 -29.22
N TRP A 399 -22.02 -12.61 -28.60
CA TRP A 399 -22.78 -13.65 -29.28
C TRP A 399 -24.25 -13.59 -28.90
N ALA A 400 -25.13 -13.48 -29.89
CA ALA A 400 -26.57 -13.68 -29.72
C ALA A 400 -27.02 -14.87 -30.58
N ASN A 401 -27.34 -15.98 -29.91
CA ASN A 401 -27.82 -17.19 -30.58
C ASN A 401 -29.31 -17.40 -30.36
N ASN A 402 -30.11 -16.96 -31.34
CA ASN A 402 -31.56 -16.95 -31.35
C ASN A 402 -32.13 -16.34 -30.05
N ALA A 403 -31.59 -15.18 -29.70
CA ALA A 403 -31.87 -14.46 -28.46
C ALA A 403 -32.74 -13.23 -28.72
N LEU A 404 -32.59 -12.57 -29.86
CA LEU A 404 -33.23 -11.30 -30.18
C LEU A 404 -34.72 -11.45 -30.44
N HIS A 405 -35.17 -12.50 -31.13
CA HIS A 405 -36.61 -12.77 -31.28
C HIS A 405 -37.33 -13.02 -29.94
N ARG A 406 -36.61 -13.47 -28.92
CA ARG A 406 -37.16 -13.83 -27.60
C ARG A 406 -37.12 -12.68 -26.60
N ILE A 407 -35.99 -11.98 -26.53
CA ILE A 407 -35.78 -10.89 -25.56
C ILE A 407 -36.33 -9.57 -26.12
N GLY A 408 -36.47 -9.47 -27.44
CA GLY A 408 -36.95 -8.29 -28.13
C GLY A 408 -35.86 -7.22 -28.30
N ASP A 409 -36.29 -6.03 -28.70
CA ASP A 409 -35.37 -4.94 -29.09
C ASP A 409 -34.48 -4.45 -27.94
N ALA A 410 -34.84 -4.72 -26.67
CA ALA A 410 -34.02 -4.41 -25.51
C ALA A 410 -32.68 -5.16 -25.50
N ALA A 411 -32.61 -6.37 -26.07
CA ALA A 411 -31.34 -7.11 -26.17
C ALA A 411 -30.37 -6.50 -27.19
N LEU A 412 -30.86 -5.75 -28.16
CA LEU A 412 -30.03 -5.10 -29.17
C LEU A 412 -29.11 -4.05 -28.54
N ASP A 413 -29.58 -3.34 -27.51
CA ASP A 413 -28.77 -2.36 -26.78
C ASP A 413 -27.65 -3.07 -25.99
N GLY A 414 -27.91 -4.31 -25.54
CA GLY A 414 -26.91 -5.17 -24.91
C GLY A 414 -25.76 -5.54 -25.85
N LEU A 415 -26.02 -5.71 -27.16
CA LEU A 415 -25.00 -6.03 -28.15
C LEU A 415 -23.92 -4.94 -28.21
N THR A 416 -24.33 -3.68 -28.23
CA THR A 416 -23.40 -2.54 -28.24
C THR A 416 -22.78 -2.27 -26.87
N THR A 417 -23.54 -2.45 -25.79
CA THR A 417 -23.08 -2.15 -24.43
C THR A 417 -21.99 -3.10 -23.98
N LEU A 418 -22.07 -4.38 -24.37
CA LEU A 418 -21.09 -5.40 -23.99
C LEU A 418 -19.85 -5.41 -24.90
N ALA A 419 -20.01 -4.99 -26.16
CA ALA A 419 -18.96 -5.00 -27.17
C ALA A 419 -17.83 -4.02 -26.86
N ALA A 420 -16.59 -4.52 -26.85
CA ALA A 420 -15.40 -3.69 -26.90
C ALA A 420 -15.33 -2.90 -28.23
N PRO A 421 -14.51 -1.84 -28.34
CA PRO A 421 -14.43 -1.07 -29.57
C PRO A 421 -14.00 -1.95 -30.76
N ALA A 422 -14.72 -1.84 -31.87
CA ALA A 422 -14.60 -2.68 -33.06
C ALA A 422 -14.75 -4.20 -32.83
N ALA A 423 -15.31 -4.64 -31.70
CA ALA A 423 -15.54 -6.06 -31.43
C ALA A 423 -16.47 -6.69 -32.49
N LEU A 424 -16.31 -8.00 -32.65
CA LEU A 424 -17.18 -8.82 -33.47
C LEU A 424 -18.49 -9.08 -32.72
N VAL A 425 -19.60 -8.65 -33.29
CA VAL A 425 -20.95 -9.00 -32.82
C VAL A 425 -21.49 -10.07 -33.76
N TYR A 426 -21.57 -11.30 -33.25
CA TYR A 426 -22.01 -12.47 -34.00
C TYR A 426 -23.45 -12.81 -33.64
N VAL A 427 -24.36 -12.67 -34.61
CA VAL A 427 -25.79 -12.90 -34.39
C VAL A 427 -26.29 -14.01 -35.31
N THR A 428 -26.98 -14.97 -34.73
CA THR A 428 -27.68 -16.03 -35.47
C THR A 428 -29.12 -16.06 -35.02
N GLU A 429 -30.07 -15.83 -35.94
CA GLU A 429 -31.50 -15.83 -35.64
C GLU A 429 -32.23 -16.75 -36.63
N LEU A 430 -33.29 -17.41 -36.19
CA LEU A 430 -34.09 -18.25 -37.09
C LEU A 430 -34.74 -17.42 -38.20
N ARG A 431 -34.54 -17.84 -39.45
CA ARG A 431 -35.30 -17.35 -40.61
C ARG A 431 -36.68 -18.01 -40.66
N ASP A 432 -36.65 -19.33 -40.54
CA ASP A 432 -37.79 -20.22 -40.64
C ASP A 432 -37.70 -21.18 -39.45
N ALA A 433 -38.81 -21.40 -38.75
CA ALA A 433 -38.89 -22.37 -37.66
C ALA A 433 -39.61 -23.63 -38.15
N SER A 434 -39.17 -24.80 -37.68
CA SER A 434 -39.84 -26.04 -38.02
C SER A 434 -41.23 -26.13 -37.41
N ALA A 435 -42.11 -26.97 -37.98
CA ALA A 435 -43.46 -27.16 -37.44
C ALA A 435 -43.44 -27.51 -35.94
N LEU A 436 -42.47 -28.33 -35.51
CA LEU A 436 -42.29 -28.68 -34.11
C LEU A 436 -41.79 -27.52 -33.25
N ALA A 437 -40.85 -26.72 -33.76
CA ALA A 437 -40.35 -25.53 -33.06
C ALA A 437 -41.46 -24.48 -32.89
N LEU A 438 -42.33 -24.32 -33.88
CA LEU A 438 -43.49 -23.44 -33.81
C LEU A 438 -44.51 -23.90 -32.77
N VAL A 439 -44.81 -25.21 -32.72
CA VAL A 439 -45.70 -25.76 -31.68
C VAL A 439 -45.12 -25.51 -30.28
N SER A 440 -43.81 -25.74 -30.10
CA SER A 440 -43.14 -25.49 -28.82
C SER A 440 -43.14 -24.00 -28.43
N ALA A 441 -42.84 -23.12 -29.37
CA ALA A 441 -42.84 -21.67 -29.14
C ALA A 441 -44.25 -21.12 -28.86
N ASP A 442 -45.26 -21.59 -29.59
CA ASP A 442 -46.65 -21.19 -29.39
C ASP A 442 -47.20 -21.59 -28.00
N LEU A 443 -46.71 -22.69 -27.42
CA LEU A 443 -47.08 -23.08 -26.04
C LEU A 443 -46.46 -22.16 -24.98
N LEU A 444 -45.39 -21.44 -25.32
CA LEU A 444 -44.63 -20.57 -24.40
C LEU A 444 -44.90 -19.07 -24.61
N THR A 445 -45.77 -18.71 -25.55
CA THR A 445 -46.14 -17.32 -25.85
C THR A 445 -47.50 -16.96 -25.25
N ASP A 446 -47.58 -15.82 -24.58
CA ASP A 446 -48.77 -15.40 -23.82
C ASP A 446 -49.68 -14.42 -24.62
N ASP A 447 -49.24 -13.93 -25.78
CA ASP A 447 -49.92 -12.87 -26.55
C ASP A 447 -50.98 -13.37 -27.54
N GLY A 448 -51.10 -14.68 -27.71
CA GLY A 448 -52.05 -15.33 -28.62
C GLY A 448 -51.70 -15.22 -30.11
N ALA A 449 -50.66 -14.46 -30.47
CA ALA A 449 -50.16 -14.37 -31.84
C ALA A 449 -49.45 -15.68 -32.23
N ALA A 450 -49.22 -15.89 -33.53
CA ALA A 450 -48.48 -17.05 -33.99
C ALA A 450 -46.98 -16.79 -33.88
N ALA A 451 -46.21 -17.69 -33.28
CA ALA A 451 -44.75 -17.52 -33.12
C ALA A 451 -44.03 -17.23 -34.45
N GLN A 452 -44.56 -17.74 -35.57
CA GLN A 452 -44.05 -17.46 -36.92
C GLN A 452 -44.12 -15.97 -37.29
N GLN A 453 -45.09 -15.23 -36.77
CA GLN A 453 -45.26 -13.79 -37.05
C GLN A 453 -44.23 -12.93 -36.32
N HIS A 454 -43.57 -13.47 -35.30
CA HIS A 454 -42.50 -12.78 -34.59
C HIS A 454 -41.13 -12.92 -35.27
N LEU A 455 -40.99 -13.83 -36.26
CA LEU A 455 -39.75 -13.99 -37.02
C LEU A 455 -39.55 -12.82 -37.99
N ARG A 456 -38.48 -12.06 -37.78
CA ARG A 456 -38.09 -10.92 -38.61
C ARG A 456 -37.22 -11.37 -39.77
N VAL A 457 -37.41 -10.73 -40.93
CA VAL A 457 -36.57 -10.97 -42.11
C VAL A 457 -35.24 -10.21 -42.02
N ALA A 458 -34.25 -10.65 -42.78
CA ALA A 458 -32.87 -10.12 -42.68
C ALA A 458 -32.77 -8.61 -42.90
N HIS A 459 -33.63 -8.05 -43.76
CA HIS A 459 -33.69 -6.60 -44.00
C HIS A 459 -34.08 -5.82 -42.73
N ASP A 460 -35.04 -6.32 -41.95
CA ASP A 460 -35.52 -5.64 -40.76
C ASP A 460 -34.50 -5.70 -39.63
N TRP A 461 -33.78 -6.83 -39.53
CA TRP A 461 -32.64 -6.96 -38.63
C TRP A 461 -31.51 -5.99 -38.97
N ARG A 462 -31.11 -5.90 -40.24
CA ARG A 462 -30.09 -4.94 -40.69
C ARG A 462 -30.46 -3.51 -40.30
N ARG A 463 -31.70 -3.09 -40.55
CA ARG A 463 -32.18 -1.77 -40.14
C ARG A 463 -32.08 -1.55 -38.63
N ALA A 464 -32.39 -2.57 -37.83
CA ALA A 464 -32.30 -2.49 -36.37
C ALA A 464 -30.86 -2.41 -35.84
N PHE A 465 -29.91 -3.07 -36.51
CA PHE A 465 -28.47 -2.99 -36.23
C PHE A 465 -27.87 -1.65 -36.65
N ASP A 466 -28.20 -1.17 -37.85
CA ASP A 466 -27.74 0.12 -38.38
C ASP A 466 -28.17 1.28 -37.47
N ALA A 467 -29.41 1.24 -36.96
CA ALA A 467 -29.93 2.23 -36.02
C ALA A 467 -29.12 2.33 -34.71
N ARG A 468 -28.29 1.32 -34.39
CA ARG A 468 -27.43 1.24 -33.20
C ARG A 468 -25.94 1.36 -33.53
N GLY A 469 -25.60 1.69 -34.78
CA GLY A 469 -24.21 1.84 -35.21
C GLY A 469 -23.44 0.53 -35.29
N LEU A 470 -24.12 -0.62 -35.39
CA LEU A 470 -23.51 -1.92 -35.67
C LEU A 470 -23.38 -2.08 -37.19
N ALA A 471 -22.15 -2.04 -37.70
CA ALA A 471 -21.91 -2.17 -39.14
C ALA A 471 -21.99 -3.64 -39.57
N CYS A 472 -22.91 -3.96 -40.48
CA CYS A 472 -23.06 -5.31 -41.02
C CYS A 472 -22.00 -5.61 -42.09
N GLU A 473 -21.07 -6.51 -41.80
CA GLU A 473 -20.00 -6.92 -42.71
C GLU A 473 -20.39 -8.15 -43.55
N LEU A 474 -21.13 -9.08 -42.94
CA LEU A 474 -21.73 -10.23 -43.62
C LEU A 474 -23.16 -10.43 -43.14
N ALA A 475 -24.09 -10.67 -44.07
CA ALA A 475 -25.31 -11.38 -43.72
C ALA A 475 -25.68 -12.40 -44.78
N ASP A 476 -25.87 -13.64 -44.36
CA ASP A 476 -26.20 -14.77 -45.19
C ASP A 476 -27.19 -15.70 -44.49
N ALA A 477 -27.64 -16.72 -45.22
CA ALA A 477 -28.50 -17.75 -44.67
C ALA A 477 -27.72 -19.06 -44.55
N VAL A 478 -27.78 -19.67 -43.38
CA VAL A 478 -27.14 -20.95 -43.08
C VAL A 478 -28.23 -21.92 -42.62
N GLY A 479 -28.68 -22.79 -43.53
CA GLY A 479 -29.83 -23.67 -43.30
C GLY A 479 -31.09 -22.87 -42.97
N SER A 480 -31.59 -23.06 -41.75
CA SER A 480 -32.77 -22.39 -41.18
C SER A 480 -32.46 -21.05 -40.48
N HIS A 481 -31.19 -20.66 -40.40
CA HIS A 481 -30.73 -19.45 -39.73
C HIS A 481 -30.40 -18.33 -40.70
N GLN A 482 -30.59 -17.10 -40.24
CA GLN A 482 -29.93 -15.91 -40.77
C GLN A 482 -28.76 -15.60 -39.85
N ARG A 483 -27.57 -15.49 -40.44
CA ARG A 483 -26.35 -15.17 -39.73
C ARG A 483 -25.93 -13.75 -40.09
N PHE A 484 -25.53 -12.99 -39.08
CA PHE A 484 -24.99 -11.64 -39.21
C PHE A 484 -23.64 -11.57 -38.51
N VAL A 485 -22.64 -11.09 -39.25
CA VAL A 485 -21.32 -10.72 -38.73
C VAL A 485 -21.29 -9.21 -38.73
N LEU A 486 -21.34 -8.64 -37.54
CA LEU A 486 -21.46 -7.22 -37.31
C LEU A 486 -20.19 -6.71 -36.62
N ARG A 487 -19.85 -5.45 -36.87
CA ARG A 487 -18.76 -4.75 -36.19
C ARG A 487 -19.32 -3.65 -35.29
N ALA A 488 -18.88 -3.65 -34.04
CA ALA A 488 -19.17 -2.58 -33.09
C ALA A 488 -18.44 -1.27 -33.46
N PRO A 489 -18.89 -0.10 -32.96
CA PRO A 489 -18.19 1.17 -33.21
C PRO A 489 -16.70 1.11 -32.89
N SER A 490 -15.86 1.73 -33.73
CA SER A 490 -14.40 1.71 -33.61
C SER A 490 -13.87 2.45 -32.38
N ALA A 491 -14.69 3.32 -31.81
CA ALA A 491 -14.43 4.01 -30.56
C ALA A 491 -15.67 3.98 -29.68
N VAL A 492 -15.49 3.69 -28.40
CA VAL A 492 -16.54 3.80 -27.39
C VAL A 492 -16.10 4.76 -26.29
N ARG A 493 -17.06 5.51 -25.75
CA ARG A 493 -16.80 6.45 -24.65
C ARG A 493 -17.24 5.79 -23.36
N THR A 494 -16.30 5.55 -22.46
CA THR A 494 -16.57 4.97 -21.15
C THR A 494 -16.38 6.01 -20.06
N PRO A 495 -17.24 6.06 -19.03
CA PRO A 495 -16.97 6.88 -17.85
C PRO A 495 -15.58 6.57 -17.28
N ASP A 496 -14.79 7.60 -16.98
CA ASP A 496 -13.41 7.45 -16.49
C ASP A 496 -13.33 7.89 -15.02
N PRO A 497 -13.19 6.93 -14.07
CA PRO A 497 -13.01 7.23 -12.66
C PRO A 497 -11.84 8.17 -12.39
N ARG A 498 -10.79 8.17 -13.22
CA ARG A 498 -9.63 9.05 -13.05
C ARG A 498 -9.97 10.51 -13.35
N LYS A 499 -10.78 10.75 -14.39
CA LYS A 499 -11.27 12.11 -14.70
C LYS A 499 -12.16 12.65 -13.58
N LEU A 500 -13.05 11.80 -13.06
CA LEU A 500 -13.90 12.14 -11.92
C LEU A 500 -13.07 12.38 -10.64
N GLY A 501 -12.10 11.51 -10.35
CA GLY A 501 -11.18 11.66 -9.21
C GLY A 501 -10.35 12.93 -9.29
N ALA A 502 -9.79 13.26 -10.47
CA ALA A 502 -9.05 14.50 -10.69
C ALA A 502 -9.94 15.74 -10.56
N ALA A 503 -11.17 15.70 -11.08
CA ALA A 503 -12.14 16.79 -10.95
C ALA A 503 -12.59 16.99 -9.49
N LEU A 504 -12.70 15.92 -8.70
CA LEU A 504 -12.95 15.97 -7.27
C LEU A 504 -11.74 16.50 -6.50
N ALA A 505 -10.53 16.05 -6.81
CA ALA A 505 -9.30 16.51 -6.17
C ALA A 505 -9.01 18.00 -6.43
N ALA A 506 -9.51 18.56 -7.53
CA ALA A 506 -9.43 20.00 -7.80
C ALA A 506 -10.37 20.83 -6.91
N GLN A 507 -11.39 20.23 -6.31
CA GLN A 507 -12.41 20.89 -5.49
C GLN A 507 -12.40 20.49 -4.01
N LEU A 508 -11.78 19.36 -3.68
CA LEU A 508 -11.80 18.75 -2.36
C LEU A 508 -10.37 18.40 -1.90
N PRO A 509 -10.07 18.48 -0.59
CA PRO A 509 -8.85 17.93 -0.03
C PRO A 509 -8.70 16.43 -0.32
N SER A 510 -7.47 15.93 -0.44
CA SER A 510 -7.18 14.54 -0.81
C SER A 510 -7.88 13.50 0.07
N TYR A 511 -8.02 13.76 1.37
CA TYR A 511 -8.71 12.87 2.32
C TYR A 511 -10.23 12.81 2.13
N MET A 512 -10.84 13.78 1.42
CA MET A 512 -12.28 13.78 1.08
C MET A 512 -12.57 13.20 -0.31
N VAL A 513 -11.54 12.94 -1.12
CA VAL A 513 -11.73 12.33 -2.44
C VAL A 513 -12.07 10.84 -2.24
N PRO A 514 -13.24 10.36 -2.70
CA PRO A 514 -13.64 8.97 -2.52
C PRO A 514 -12.70 8.01 -3.23
N GLN A 515 -12.28 6.95 -2.54
CA GLN A 515 -11.39 5.93 -3.12
C GLN A 515 -12.12 5.00 -4.09
N ARG A 516 -13.44 4.87 -3.94
CA ARG A 516 -14.30 4.04 -4.80
C ARG A 516 -15.27 4.92 -5.57
N LEU A 517 -15.15 4.94 -6.89
CA LEU A 517 -15.97 5.76 -7.78
C LEU A 517 -16.81 4.85 -8.67
N HIS A 518 -18.13 4.87 -8.49
CA HIS A 518 -19.08 4.04 -9.21
C HIS A 518 -19.95 4.91 -10.11
N PHE A 519 -20.00 4.60 -11.41
CA PHE A 519 -20.96 5.20 -12.33
C PHE A 519 -22.22 4.33 -12.39
N ILE A 520 -23.40 4.96 -12.30
CA ILE A 520 -24.69 4.28 -12.32
C ILE A 520 -25.68 5.04 -13.22
N ASP A 521 -26.65 4.34 -13.80
CA ASP A 521 -27.63 4.98 -14.71
C ASP A 521 -28.63 5.86 -13.96
N ALA A 522 -29.00 5.46 -12.74
CA ALA A 522 -29.89 6.19 -11.86
C ALA A 522 -29.64 5.81 -10.40
N LEU A 523 -29.85 6.77 -9.49
CA LEU A 523 -29.84 6.49 -8.05
C LEU A 523 -31.06 5.62 -7.69
N PRO A 524 -30.88 4.47 -7.01
CA PRO A 524 -31.99 3.64 -6.59
C PRO A 524 -32.87 4.39 -5.59
N LEU A 525 -34.19 4.22 -5.71
CA LEU A 525 -35.18 4.87 -4.85
C LEU A 525 -35.97 3.82 -4.07
N THR A 526 -36.24 4.11 -2.80
CA THR A 526 -37.18 3.38 -1.94
C THR A 526 -38.63 3.62 -2.39
N ALA A 527 -39.59 2.80 -1.92
CA ALA A 527 -41.02 2.95 -2.21
C ALA A 527 -41.59 4.34 -1.84
N ASN A 528 -40.91 5.07 -0.94
CA ASN A 528 -41.28 6.42 -0.51
C ASN A 528 -40.56 7.54 -1.30
N GLY A 529 -39.87 7.21 -2.39
CA GLY A 529 -39.18 8.19 -3.26
C GLY A 529 -37.87 8.75 -2.72
N LYS A 530 -37.30 8.19 -1.64
CA LYS A 530 -35.97 8.56 -1.12
C LYS A 530 -34.87 7.67 -1.69
N ILE A 531 -33.63 8.16 -1.78
CA ILE A 531 -32.46 7.38 -2.20
C ILE A 531 -32.29 6.14 -1.30
N ASP A 532 -32.16 4.97 -1.91
CA ASP A 532 -31.95 3.70 -1.23
C ASP A 532 -30.45 3.47 -0.97
N HIS A 533 -30.01 3.93 0.19
CA HIS A 533 -28.62 3.78 0.65
C HIS A 533 -28.22 2.31 0.86
N THR A 534 -29.18 1.44 1.20
CA THR A 534 -28.92 0.01 1.41
C THR A 534 -28.61 -0.68 0.08
N ALA A 535 -29.37 -0.35 -0.97
CA ALA A 535 -29.12 -0.83 -2.33
C ALA A 535 -27.80 -0.32 -2.93
N LEU A 536 -27.31 0.84 -2.49
CA LEU A 536 -25.98 1.35 -2.87
C LEU A 536 -24.87 0.63 -2.09
N LEU A 537 -25.05 0.42 -0.78
CA LEU A 537 -24.06 -0.26 0.06
C LEU A 537 -23.85 -1.74 -0.33
N SER A 538 -24.90 -2.44 -0.76
CA SER A 538 -24.79 -3.82 -1.26
C SER A 538 -23.99 -3.94 -2.56
N ARG A 539 -23.81 -2.84 -3.30
CA ARG A 539 -22.91 -2.77 -4.46
C ARG A 539 -21.44 -2.57 -4.07
N CYS A 540 -21.16 -2.28 -2.79
CA CYS A 540 -19.80 -2.14 -2.27
C CYS A 540 -19.36 -3.31 -1.37
N THR A 541 -20.21 -4.30 -1.13
CA THR A 541 -19.82 -5.53 -0.42
C THR A 541 -19.05 -6.45 -1.35
N PRO A 542 -17.84 -6.91 -0.95
CA PRO A 542 -17.04 -7.80 -1.78
C PRO A 542 -17.76 -9.13 -2.02
N THR A 543 -17.84 -9.56 -3.28
CA THR A 543 -18.37 -10.88 -3.67
C THR A 543 -17.25 -11.93 -3.67
N GLU A 544 -17.59 -13.23 -3.71
CA GLU A 544 -16.58 -14.31 -3.78
C GLU A 544 -15.61 -14.19 -4.97
N ASP A 545 -15.96 -13.40 -6.00
CA ASP A 545 -15.10 -13.05 -7.14
C ASP A 545 -13.97 -12.06 -6.80
N ASP A 546 -14.07 -11.25 -5.73
CA ASP A 546 -12.99 -10.35 -5.30
C ASP A 546 -11.75 -11.12 -4.79
N ASN A 547 -11.96 -12.36 -4.29
CA ASN A 547 -10.85 -13.26 -3.95
C ASN A 547 -10.16 -13.86 -5.19
N ALA A 548 -10.84 -13.90 -6.35
CA ALA A 548 -10.22 -14.26 -7.63
C ALA A 548 -9.51 -13.06 -8.27
N GLY A 549 -10.06 -11.84 -8.10
CA GLY A 549 -9.40 -10.58 -8.46
C GLY A 549 -8.09 -10.36 -7.69
N ALA A 550 -8.08 -10.61 -6.37
CA ALA A 550 -6.89 -10.52 -5.53
C ALA A 550 -5.75 -11.49 -5.96
N ARG A 551 -6.07 -12.57 -6.68
CA ARG A 551 -5.11 -13.57 -7.19
C ARG A 551 -4.72 -13.37 -8.66
N GLN A 552 -5.09 -12.24 -9.27
CA GLN A 552 -4.74 -11.96 -10.66
C GLN A 552 -3.22 -11.88 -10.85
N ALA A 553 -2.69 -12.54 -11.88
CA ALA A 553 -1.26 -12.49 -12.19
C ALA A 553 -0.83 -11.12 -12.74
N PRO A 554 0.43 -10.69 -12.53
CA PRO A 554 1.02 -9.51 -13.17
C PRO A 554 0.85 -9.53 -14.70
N GLN A 555 0.30 -8.46 -15.26
CA GLN A 555 -0.11 -8.38 -16.67
C GLN A 555 0.90 -7.67 -17.57
N SER A 556 1.43 -6.52 -17.12
CA SER A 556 2.42 -5.74 -17.87
C SER A 556 3.85 -6.18 -17.55
N ASP A 557 4.81 -5.78 -18.38
CA ASP A 557 6.22 -6.08 -18.14
C ASP A 557 6.74 -5.36 -16.90
N ALA A 558 6.31 -4.11 -16.67
CA ALA A 558 6.57 -3.39 -15.42
C ALA A 558 5.98 -4.14 -14.21
N GLU A 559 4.74 -4.63 -14.28
CA GLU A 559 4.12 -5.42 -13.22
C GLU A 559 4.92 -6.72 -12.95
N ARG A 560 5.37 -7.43 -14.00
CA ARG A 560 6.19 -8.64 -13.86
C ARG A 560 7.57 -8.37 -13.25
N THR A 561 8.23 -7.28 -13.66
CA THR A 561 9.52 -6.87 -13.08
C THR A 561 9.36 -6.53 -11.60
N VAL A 562 8.36 -5.71 -11.24
CA VAL A 562 8.06 -5.37 -9.84
C VAL A 562 7.74 -6.64 -9.04
N ALA A 563 6.95 -7.57 -9.58
CA ALA A 563 6.60 -8.82 -8.91
C ALA A 563 7.85 -9.66 -8.60
N ALA A 564 8.75 -9.83 -9.57
CA ALA A 564 9.98 -10.59 -9.38
C ALA A 564 10.91 -9.94 -8.33
N LEU A 565 10.99 -8.61 -8.33
CA LEU A 565 11.75 -7.88 -7.31
C LEU A 565 11.11 -8.02 -5.93
N TRP A 566 9.78 -7.93 -5.82
CA TRP A 566 9.07 -8.14 -4.55
C TRP A 566 9.22 -9.57 -4.03
N GLN A 567 9.10 -10.59 -4.89
CA GLN A 567 9.32 -11.99 -4.49
C GLN A 567 10.71 -12.20 -3.91
N ARG A 568 11.74 -11.62 -4.54
CA ARG A 568 13.12 -11.73 -4.04
C ARG A 568 13.36 -10.92 -2.77
N LEU A 569 12.91 -9.67 -2.72
CA LEU A 569 13.17 -8.76 -1.60
C LEU A 569 12.35 -9.10 -0.35
N LEU A 570 11.09 -9.52 -0.53
CA LEU A 570 10.18 -9.88 0.57
C LEU A 570 10.23 -11.38 0.90
N GLN A 571 10.99 -12.17 0.13
CA GLN A 571 11.08 -13.64 0.24
C GLN A 571 9.69 -14.33 0.23
N VAL A 572 8.79 -13.88 -0.65
CA VAL A 572 7.44 -14.44 -0.80
C VAL A 572 7.32 -15.28 -2.06
N ASP A 573 6.63 -16.43 -1.97
CA ASP A 573 6.52 -17.37 -3.09
C ASP A 573 5.76 -16.80 -4.29
N THR A 574 4.63 -16.12 -4.06
CA THR A 574 3.76 -15.62 -5.13
C THR A 574 3.29 -14.20 -4.82
N VAL A 575 3.50 -13.29 -5.77
CA VAL A 575 2.97 -11.92 -5.72
C VAL A 575 1.93 -11.75 -6.82
N HIS A 576 0.76 -11.26 -6.42
CA HIS A 576 -0.36 -11.00 -7.31
C HIS A 576 -0.46 -9.51 -7.63
N ARG A 577 -1.23 -9.20 -8.66
CA ARG A 577 -1.41 -7.84 -9.18
C ARG A 577 -1.92 -6.85 -8.13
N HIS A 578 -2.77 -7.30 -7.21
CA HIS A 578 -3.32 -6.47 -6.14
C HIS A 578 -2.66 -6.74 -4.79
N SER A 579 -1.54 -7.47 -4.77
CA SER A 579 -0.73 -7.63 -3.56
C SER A 579 -0.23 -6.28 -3.08
N HIS A 580 -0.27 -6.07 -1.77
CA HIS A 580 0.10 -4.82 -1.12
C HIS A 580 1.49 -4.93 -0.48
N PHE A 581 2.39 -4.01 -0.80
CA PHE A 581 3.81 -4.07 -0.40
C PHE A 581 3.98 -4.25 1.11
N LEU A 582 3.31 -3.38 1.89
CA LEU A 582 3.41 -3.40 3.36
C LEU A 582 2.79 -4.66 4.00
N GLN A 583 1.70 -5.19 3.43
CA GLN A 583 1.04 -6.38 3.97
C GLN A 583 1.86 -7.64 3.72
N LEU A 584 2.67 -7.64 2.65
CA LEU A 584 3.66 -8.69 2.37
C LEU A 584 4.95 -8.52 3.18
N GLY A 585 4.99 -7.63 4.17
CA GLY A 585 6.15 -7.43 5.04
C GLY A 585 7.17 -6.42 4.53
N GLY A 586 6.84 -5.64 3.49
CA GLY A 586 7.70 -4.56 3.00
C GLY A 586 7.90 -3.45 4.02
N ASP A 587 9.15 -2.98 4.14
CA ASP A 587 9.52 -1.86 5.00
C ASP A 587 10.24 -0.73 4.23
N SER A 588 10.56 0.36 4.92
CA SER A 588 11.21 1.54 4.32
C SER A 588 12.61 1.27 3.77
N LEU A 589 13.32 0.27 4.29
CA LEU A 589 14.64 -0.10 3.81
C LEU A 589 14.52 -0.94 2.53
N LEU A 590 13.64 -1.94 2.54
CA LEU A 590 13.30 -2.75 1.35
C LEU A 590 12.72 -1.88 0.24
N ALA A 591 11.91 -0.89 0.57
CA ALA A 591 11.39 0.09 -0.38
C ALA A 591 12.52 0.87 -1.07
N THR A 592 13.52 1.32 -0.30
CA THR A 592 14.67 2.04 -0.85
C THR A 592 15.50 1.15 -1.78
N ARG A 593 15.74 -0.10 -1.38
CA ARG A 593 16.43 -1.10 -2.20
C ARG A 593 15.66 -1.42 -3.49
N LEU A 594 14.33 -1.54 -3.40
CA LEU A 594 13.44 -1.75 -4.54
C LEU A 594 13.58 -0.64 -5.58
N ILE A 595 13.59 0.64 -5.16
CA ILE A 595 13.79 1.77 -6.08
C ILE A 595 15.14 1.64 -6.81
N GLY A 596 16.18 1.25 -6.08
CA GLY A 596 17.50 1.04 -6.65
C GLY A 596 17.57 -0.09 -7.68
N GLU A 597 16.92 -1.21 -7.41
CA GLU A 597 16.90 -2.36 -8.31
C GLU A 597 15.98 -2.14 -9.52
N LEU A 598 14.91 -1.34 -9.36
CA LEU A 598 14.08 -0.90 -10.48
C LEU A 598 14.86 -0.02 -11.45
N ASP A 599 15.75 0.84 -10.94
CA ASP A 599 16.61 1.66 -11.77
C ASP A 599 17.55 0.81 -12.63
N GLN A 600 18.14 -0.23 -12.03
CA GLN A 600 18.96 -1.22 -12.74
C GLN A 600 18.14 -2.04 -13.75
N ALA A 601 16.86 -2.30 -13.46
CA ALA A 601 15.94 -2.96 -14.36
C ALA A 601 15.38 -2.04 -15.47
N GLY A 602 15.85 -0.79 -15.56
CA GLY A 602 15.47 0.15 -16.62
C GLY A 602 14.20 0.95 -16.33
N TYR A 603 13.78 1.05 -15.07
CA TYR A 603 12.61 1.82 -14.65
C TYR A 603 12.98 2.93 -13.67
N MET A 604 12.56 4.15 -13.97
CA MET A 604 12.61 5.23 -12.98
C MET A 604 11.41 5.11 -12.06
N ALA A 605 11.68 5.02 -10.76
CA ALA A 605 10.68 4.94 -9.70
C ALA A 605 10.93 6.04 -8.66
N GLN A 606 9.86 6.55 -8.03
CA GLN A 606 9.97 7.42 -6.87
C GLN A 606 9.55 6.67 -5.62
N LEU A 607 10.29 6.86 -4.51
CA LEU A 607 9.98 6.20 -3.26
C LEU A 607 8.59 6.57 -2.74
N GLY A 608 8.16 7.83 -2.94
CA GLY A 608 6.82 8.29 -2.58
C GLY A 608 5.70 7.55 -3.30
N ASP A 609 5.88 7.24 -4.60
CA ASP A 609 4.87 6.55 -5.40
C ASP A 609 4.57 5.14 -4.87
N LEU A 610 5.55 4.44 -4.32
CA LEU A 610 5.33 3.12 -3.72
C LEU A 610 4.39 3.20 -2.52
N PHE A 611 4.43 4.30 -1.76
CA PHE A 611 3.58 4.46 -0.58
C PHE A 611 2.21 5.05 -0.91
N ASP A 612 2.13 5.93 -1.90
CA ASP A 612 0.86 6.48 -2.39
C ASP A 612 0.05 5.43 -3.17
N TYR A 613 0.74 4.49 -3.82
CA TYR A 613 0.15 3.44 -4.66
C TYR A 613 0.64 2.03 -4.28
N PRO A 614 0.42 1.56 -3.04
CA PRO A 614 1.14 0.41 -2.46
C PRO A 614 0.75 -0.96 -2.97
N THR A 615 -0.16 -1.05 -3.95
CA THR A 615 -0.48 -2.31 -4.64
C THR A 615 0.40 -2.47 -5.86
N LEU A 616 0.78 -3.72 -6.18
CA LEU A 616 1.72 -3.99 -7.28
C LEU A 616 1.32 -3.31 -8.59
N ALA A 617 0.05 -3.40 -9.00
CA ALA A 617 -0.42 -2.78 -10.24
C ALA A 617 -0.36 -1.25 -10.20
N ALA A 618 -0.74 -0.65 -9.07
CA ALA A 618 -0.81 0.79 -8.93
C ALA A 618 0.59 1.40 -8.90
N PHE A 619 1.53 0.79 -8.19
CA PHE A 619 2.93 1.19 -8.19
C PHE A 619 3.58 0.96 -9.55
N ALA A 620 3.38 -0.22 -10.17
CA ALA A 620 3.93 -0.50 -11.49
C ALA A 620 3.44 0.50 -12.56
N ALA A 621 2.24 1.07 -12.38
CA ALA A 621 1.70 2.10 -13.27
C ALA A 621 2.36 3.48 -13.12
N THR A 622 3.07 3.76 -12.03
CA THR A 622 3.83 5.02 -11.88
C THR A 622 5.23 4.95 -12.50
N LEU A 623 5.73 3.73 -12.74
CA LEU A 623 7.06 3.50 -13.31
C LEU A 623 7.20 4.09 -14.70
N ARG A 624 8.34 4.74 -14.94
CA ARG A 624 8.68 5.29 -16.26
C ARG A 624 9.83 4.49 -16.89
N PRO A 625 9.70 3.99 -18.12
CA PRO A 625 10.81 3.34 -18.83
C PRO A 625 11.97 4.32 -18.99
N ARG A 626 13.18 3.88 -18.64
CA ARG A 626 14.41 4.64 -18.82
C ARG A 626 14.97 4.35 -20.21
N ALA A 627 15.12 5.40 -21.04
CA ALA A 627 15.48 5.26 -22.45
C ALA A 627 16.98 4.93 -22.68
N GLU A 628 17.85 5.13 -21.69
CA GLU A 628 19.26 4.75 -21.72
C GLU A 628 19.72 4.24 -20.33
N PRO A 629 20.58 3.19 -20.27
CA PRO A 629 21.20 2.80 -19.00
C PRO A 629 22.02 3.97 -18.45
N ALA A 630 22.01 4.16 -17.13
CA ALA A 630 22.69 5.27 -16.48
C ALA A 630 24.17 5.30 -16.90
N ALA A 631 24.60 6.40 -17.53
CA ALA A 631 26.00 6.70 -17.85
C ALA A 631 26.89 6.91 -16.60
N ASP A 632 26.37 6.59 -15.41
CA ASP A 632 26.93 6.90 -14.09
C ASP A 632 27.13 5.63 -13.25
N ALA A 633 27.40 4.50 -13.90
CA ALA A 633 27.78 3.26 -13.22
C ALA A 633 29.22 3.34 -12.72
N LEU A 634 29.43 2.99 -11.44
CA LEU A 634 30.75 3.01 -10.82
C LEU A 634 31.69 2.05 -11.54
N GLN A 635 32.88 2.54 -11.91
CA GLN A 635 33.91 1.76 -12.58
C GLN A 635 35.04 1.36 -11.61
N PRO A 636 35.54 0.12 -11.67
CA PRO A 636 36.73 -0.29 -10.94
C PRO A 636 37.96 0.57 -11.27
N ASP A 637 38.69 1.04 -10.26
CA ASP A 637 39.95 1.79 -10.44
C ASP A 637 41.06 1.18 -9.57
N ALA A 638 41.51 -0.01 -10.01
CA ALA A 638 42.56 -0.77 -9.34
C ALA A 638 43.90 -0.01 -9.27
N ALA A 639 44.19 0.88 -10.23
CA ALA A 639 45.44 1.65 -10.29
C ALA A 639 45.57 2.62 -9.11
N SER A 640 44.44 3.12 -8.61
CA SER A 640 44.38 4.11 -7.53
C SER A 640 43.98 3.53 -6.19
N ARG A 641 43.87 2.19 -6.07
CA ARG A 641 43.41 1.47 -4.86
C ARG A 641 44.14 1.90 -3.57
N GLY A 642 45.45 2.16 -3.66
CA GLY A 642 46.29 2.56 -2.52
C GLY A 642 46.42 4.08 -2.27
N LEU A 643 45.77 4.92 -3.08
CA LEU A 643 45.86 6.38 -2.94
C LEU A 643 44.94 6.88 -1.80
N PRO A 644 45.35 7.93 -1.05
CA PRO A 644 44.50 8.52 -0.02
C PRO A 644 43.19 9.10 -0.58
N PHE A 645 42.08 8.87 0.10
CA PHE A 645 40.73 9.32 -0.29
C PHE A 645 40.00 9.98 0.91
N PRO A 646 38.98 10.83 0.68
CA PRO A 646 38.37 11.59 1.76
C PRO A 646 37.59 10.71 2.76
N LEU A 647 37.38 11.24 3.97
CA LEU A 647 36.42 10.70 4.94
C LEU A 647 35.01 11.13 4.54
N THR A 648 33.99 10.34 4.88
CA THR A 648 32.61 10.80 4.86
C THR A 648 32.36 11.79 6.00
N ASP A 649 31.26 12.55 5.90
CA ASP A 649 30.78 13.47 6.94
C ASP A 649 30.69 12.80 8.32
N VAL A 650 30.18 11.56 8.36
CA VAL A 650 30.00 10.77 9.59
C VAL A 650 31.35 10.27 10.13
N GLN A 651 32.22 9.74 9.26
CA GLN A 651 33.58 9.32 9.64
C GLN A 651 34.40 10.50 10.20
N GLN A 652 34.20 11.70 9.65
CA GLN A 652 34.84 12.91 10.17
C GLN A 652 34.36 13.24 11.59
N ALA A 653 33.06 13.10 11.87
CA ALA A 653 32.52 13.26 13.22
C ALA A 653 33.11 12.24 14.21
N TYR A 654 33.22 10.96 13.81
CA TYR A 654 33.88 9.94 14.62
C TYR A 654 35.35 10.26 14.92
N LEU A 655 36.09 10.78 13.94
CA LEU A 655 37.51 11.14 14.11
C LEU A 655 37.67 12.33 15.07
N VAL A 656 36.82 13.35 14.96
CA VAL A 656 36.84 14.51 15.86
C VAL A 656 36.48 14.11 17.29
N GLY A 657 35.42 13.33 17.47
CA GLY A 657 34.97 12.88 18.79
C GLY A 657 35.96 11.96 19.51
N ARG A 658 36.88 11.33 18.78
CA ARG A 658 37.98 10.52 19.35
C ARG A 658 39.02 11.35 20.10
N GLN A 659 39.12 12.66 19.82
CA GLN A 659 40.11 13.52 20.45
C GLN A 659 39.70 13.89 21.88
N ALA A 660 40.69 13.99 22.77
CA ALA A 660 40.48 14.50 24.13
C ALA A 660 40.26 16.03 24.10
N GLY A 661 39.45 16.54 25.03
CA GLY A 661 39.18 17.98 25.19
C GLY A 661 37.86 18.47 24.59
N PHE A 662 37.04 17.57 24.03
CA PHE A 662 35.63 17.81 23.69
C PHE A 662 34.71 17.17 24.73
N ALA A 663 33.53 17.75 24.93
CA ALA A 663 32.48 17.12 25.74
C ALA A 663 32.11 15.75 25.17
N LEU A 664 32.03 14.73 26.04
CA LEU A 664 31.79 13.34 25.67
C LEU A 664 32.77 12.81 24.59
N GLY A 665 34.01 13.29 24.63
CA GLY A 665 35.09 12.94 23.71
C GLY A 665 36.08 11.90 24.26
N GLY A 666 37.18 11.69 23.56
CA GLY A 666 38.23 10.76 24.00
C GLY A 666 37.87 9.28 23.93
N VAL A 667 36.81 8.92 23.21
CA VAL A 667 36.37 7.54 22.97
C VAL A 667 36.38 7.21 21.48
N GLY A 668 36.66 5.95 21.11
CA GLY A 668 36.48 5.47 19.73
C GLY A 668 35.00 5.28 19.40
N SER A 669 34.66 5.32 18.10
CA SER A 669 33.36 4.82 17.63
C SER A 669 33.52 3.33 17.37
N GLN A 670 33.07 2.47 18.27
CA GLN A 670 33.37 1.04 18.19
C GLN A 670 32.18 0.16 18.56
N PHE A 671 32.16 -1.01 17.92
CA PHE A 671 31.29 -2.13 18.19
C PHE A 671 32.13 -3.28 18.78
N PHE A 672 31.82 -3.64 20.02
CA PHE A 672 32.51 -4.70 20.74
C PHE A 672 31.55 -5.86 21.03
N VAL A 673 31.98 -7.08 20.74
CA VAL A 673 31.25 -8.31 21.06
C VAL A 673 32.18 -9.35 21.68
N GLU A 674 31.69 -9.97 22.74
CA GLU A 674 32.26 -11.16 23.36
C GLU A 674 31.50 -12.40 22.90
N PHE A 675 32.21 -13.34 22.29
CA PHE A 675 31.70 -14.64 21.87
C PHE A 675 32.23 -15.77 22.76
N GLU A 676 31.39 -16.76 23.04
CA GLU A 676 31.79 -18.07 23.57
C GLU A 676 32.00 -19.05 22.41
N VAL A 677 33.12 -19.77 22.47
CA VAL A 677 33.46 -20.83 21.51
C VAL A 677 33.86 -22.09 22.28
N GLU A 678 33.23 -23.24 21.97
CA GLU A 678 33.48 -24.48 22.73
C GLU A 678 34.82 -25.15 22.45
N ARG A 679 35.37 -25.00 21.24
CA ARG A 679 36.71 -25.50 20.85
C ARG A 679 37.27 -24.62 19.72
N LEU A 680 38.02 -23.59 20.06
CA LEU A 680 38.60 -22.68 19.07
C LEU A 680 39.81 -23.32 18.38
N ASP A 681 39.72 -23.56 17.08
CA ASP A 681 40.87 -23.88 16.24
C ASP A 681 41.54 -22.58 15.81
N VAL A 682 42.61 -22.22 16.50
CA VAL A 682 43.33 -20.96 16.30
C VAL A 682 43.92 -20.85 14.90
N ALA A 683 44.50 -21.94 14.36
CA ALA A 683 45.14 -21.92 13.05
C ALA A 683 44.12 -21.70 11.94
N ARG A 684 42.96 -22.36 12.06
CA ARG A 684 41.82 -22.19 11.16
C ARG A 684 41.23 -20.78 11.25
N PHE A 685 41.07 -20.25 12.46
CA PHE A 685 40.60 -18.88 12.69
C PHE A 685 41.54 -17.84 12.05
N GLU A 686 42.84 -17.92 12.32
CA GLU A 686 43.83 -17.01 11.74
C GLU A 686 43.84 -17.08 10.22
N THR A 687 43.71 -18.28 9.65
CA THR A 687 43.63 -18.47 8.20
C THR A 687 42.39 -17.79 7.61
N ALA A 688 41.22 -18.02 8.20
CA ALA A 688 39.98 -17.37 7.78
C ALA A 688 40.08 -15.84 7.87
N TRP A 689 40.60 -15.31 8.99
CA TRP A 689 40.75 -13.87 9.19
C TRP A 689 41.75 -13.23 8.23
N ARG A 690 42.88 -13.88 7.93
CA ARG A 690 43.84 -13.42 6.91
C ARG A 690 43.22 -13.37 5.52
N ARG A 691 42.35 -14.34 5.17
CA ARG A 691 41.63 -14.34 3.90
C ARG A 691 40.65 -13.17 3.81
N LEU A 692 39.95 -12.84 4.90
CA LEU A 692 39.08 -11.65 4.97
C LEU A 692 39.88 -10.35 4.81
N ILE A 693 41.02 -10.21 5.51
CA ILE A 693 41.92 -9.05 5.37
C ILE A 693 42.42 -8.88 3.94
N ALA A 694 42.76 -9.98 3.26
CA ALA A 694 43.19 -9.94 1.86
C ALA A 694 42.05 -9.51 0.92
N ARG A 695 40.85 -10.06 1.14
CA ARG A 695 39.64 -9.79 0.36
C ARG A 695 39.16 -8.34 0.48
N HIS A 696 39.08 -7.81 1.69
CA HIS A 696 38.41 -6.54 1.98
C HIS A 696 39.38 -5.40 2.26
N ASP A 697 39.35 -4.38 1.41
CA ASP A 697 40.26 -3.23 1.51
C ASP A 697 40.15 -2.47 2.83
N MET A 698 38.94 -2.31 3.37
CA MET A 698 38.74 -1.55 4.60
C MET A 698 39.29 -2.24 5.85
N LEU A 699 39.58 -3.55 5.80
CA LEU A 699 40.34 -4.23 6.86
C LEU A 699 41.86 -3.92 6.79
N ARG A 700 42.33 -3.29 5.72
CA ARG A 700 43.71 -2.80 5.55
C ARG A 700 43.79 -1.28 5.55
N ALA A 701 42.68 -0.59 5.82
CA ALA A 701 42.64 0.86 5.80
C ALA A 701 43.18 1.48 7.10
N VAL A 702 43.75 2.67 6.96
CA VAL A 702 44.18 3.57 8.04
C VAL A 702 43.73 5.00 7.73
N VAL A 703 43.67 5.87 8.74
CA VAL A 703 43.36 7.30 8.57
C VAL A 703 44.59 8.14 8.89
N ARG A 704 45.09 8.89 7.91
CA ARG A 704 46.26 9.77 8.01
C ARG A 704 45.92 11.13 7.43
N ASP A 705 46.32 12.20 8.12
CA ASP A 705 46.08 13.58 7.67
C ASP A 705 44.62 13.90 7.33
N GLY A 706 43.66 13.27 8.04
CA GLY A 706 42.22 13.44 7.79
C GLY A 706 41.71 12.74 6.53
N ARG A 707 42.47 11.81 5.95
CA ARG A 707 42.12 11.00 4.79
C ARG A 707 42.30 9.52 5.08
N GLN A 708 41.50 8.69 4.43
CA GLN A 708 41.61 7.24 4.52
C GLN A 708 42.60 6.73 3.46
N GLN A 709 43.30 5.65 3.75
CA GLN A 709 44.22 5.02 2.81
C GLN A 709 44.23 3.51 3.02
N VAL A 710 44.07 2.75 1.92
CA VAL A 710 44.22 1.29 1.93
C VAL A 710 45.71 0.94 1.83
N LEU A 711 46.21 0.14 2.77
CA LEU A 711 47.59 -0.36 2.73
C LEU A 711 47.72 -1.52 1.73
N ALA A 712 48.77 -1.48 0.92
CA ALA A 712 49.07 -2.53 -0.07
C ALA A 712 49.40 -3.87 0.62
N GLU A 713 50.22 -3.81 1.67
CA GLU A 713 50.60 -4.95 2.50
C GLU A 713 50.43 -4.60 3.97
N VAL A 714 50.05 -5.60 4.76
CA VAL A 714 49.92 -5.51 6.21
C VAL A 714 50.61 -6.72 6.87
N PRO A 715 51.10 -6.59 8.11
CA PRO A 715 51.63 -7.73 8.85
C PRO A 715 50.63 -8.90 8.93
N PRO A 716 51.09 -10.16 8.91
CA PRO A 716 50.21 -11.31 9.03
C PRO A 716 49.47 -11.27 10.37
N PHE A 717 48.15 -11.39 10.33
CA PHE A 717 47.34 -11.42 11.55
C PHE A 717 47.65 -12.67 12.38
N THR A 718 47.85 -12.48 13.68
CA THR A 718 48.02 -13.53 14.69
C THR A 718 47.08 -13.26 15.85
N LEU A 719 46.36 -14.29 16.30
CA LEU A 719 45.37 -14.15 17.37
C LEU A 719 46.08 -14.00 18.72
N THR A 720 45.90 -12.86 19.38
CA THR A 720 46.42 -12.68 20.75
C THR A 720 45.60 -13.50 21.73
N ARG A 721 46.27 -14.34 22.53
CA ARG A 721 45.62 -15.27 23.47
C ARG A 721 46.03 -14.97 24.91
N HIS A 722 45.04 -14.90 25.79
CA HIS A 722 45.19 -14.68 27.23
C HIS A 722 44.85 -15.94 28.00
N ARG A 723 45.65 -16.26 29.02
CA ARG A 723 45.31 -17.33 29.97
C ARG A 723 44.73 -16.68 31.23
N VAL A 724 43.53 -17.07 31.60
CA VAL A 724 42.82 -16.59 32.80
C VAL A 724 42.53 -17.76 33.73
N ALA A 725 42.33 -17.50 35.03
CA ALA A 725 42.01 -18.55 36.00
C ALA A 725 40.61 -19.15 35.78
N SER A 726 39.66 -18.33 35.33
CA SER A 726 38.29 -18.73 34.98
C SER A 726 37.72 -17.75 33.97
N LEU A 727 37.03 -18.25 32.94
CA LEU A 727 36.35 -17.41 31.94
C LEU A 727 35.22 -16.55 32.52
N ASP A 728 34.65 -16.95 33.67
CA ASP A 728 33.59 -16.19 34.36
C ASP A 728 34.13 -15.47 35.62
N GLY A 729 35.46 -15.38 35.76
CA GLY A 729 36.15 -14.75 36.88
C GLY A 729 36.41 -13.24 36.70
N THR A 730 36.99 -12.63 37.72
CA THR A 730 37.35 -11.20 37.74
C THR A 730 38.39 -10.84 36.69
N ASP A 731 39.36 -11.72 36.42
CA ASP A 731 40.43 -11.46 35.46
C ASP A 731 39.91 -11.41 34.01
N ALA A 732 38.99 -12.31 33.66
CA ALA A 732 38.30 -12.29 32.37
C ALA A 732 37.42 -11.04 32.23
N THR A 733 36.72 -10.65 33.31
CA THR A 733 35.91 -9.42 33.34
C THR A 733 36.78 -8.17 33.15
N ALA A 734 37.91 -8.06 33.84
CA ALA A 734 38.85 -6.95 33.70
C ALA A 734 39.48 -6.89 32.31
N LEU A 735 39.81 -8.04 31.72
CA LEU A 735 40.26 -8.14 30.33
C LEU A 735 39.19 -7.63 29.36
N ARG A 736 37.96 -8.12 29.49
CA ARG A 736 36.81 -7.68 28.68
C ARG A 736 36.60 -6.17 28.78
N GLU A 737 36.59 -5.61 29.99
CA GLU A 737 36.44 -4.15 30.17
C GLU A 737 37.57 -3.36 29.52
N ARG A 738 38.83 -3.79 29.68
CA ARG A 738 39.97 -3.12 29.06
C ARG A 738 39.88 -3.12 27.54
N LEU A 739 39.44 -4.23 26.94
CA LEU A 739 39.29 -4.35 25.49
C LEU A 739 38.04 -3.62 24.98
N ALA A 740 36.95 -3.58 25.74
CA ALA A 740 35.68 -2.95 25.34
C ALA A 740 35.73 -1.42 25.31
N TYR A 741 36.66 -0.78 26.04
CA TYR A 741 36.83 0.68 26.09
C TYR A 741 38.18 1.14 25.54
N GLN A 742 38.88 0.29 24.80
CA GLN A 742 40.13 0.68 24.17
C GLN A 742 39.88 1.75 23.09
N VAL A 743 40.85 2.63 22.88
CA VAL A 743 40.83 3.60 21.78
C VAL A 743 42.05 3.35 20.92
N ARG A 744 41.83 2.90 19.69
CA ARG A 744 42.91 2.64 18.73
C ARG A 744 43.27 3.90 17.97
N GLU A 745 44.56 4.04 17.68
CA GLU A 745 45.11 5.11 16.85
C GLU A 745 44.78 4.81 15.39
N PRO A 746 43.91 5.58 14.72
CA PRO A 746 43.46 5.25 13.37
C PRO A 746 44.57 5.39 12.31
N ALA A 747 45.67 6.08 12.61
CA ALA A 747 46.84 6.12 11.73
C ALA A 747 47.66 4.81 11.69
N CYS A 748 47.40 3.89 12.62
CA CYS A 748 48.11 2.64 12.81
C CYS A 748 47.23 1.42 12.55
N TRP A 749 47.69 0.52 11.67
CA TRP A 749 47.01 -0.75 11.43
C TRP A 749 47.32 -1.78 12.54
N PRO A 750 46.35 -2.61 12.97
CA PRO A 750 44.95 -2.62 12.56
C PRO A 750 44.07 -1.66 13.37
N VAL A 751 43.09 -1.04 12.70
CA VAL A 751 42.02 -0.23 13.31
C VAL A 751 40.84 -1.14 13.75
N PHE A 752 41.13 -2.40 14.07
CA PHE A 752 40.23 -3.37 14.69
C PHE A 752 41.04 -4.19 15.68
N ASP A 753 40.38 -5.00 16.50
CA ASP A 753 41.04 -5.95 17.40
C ASP A 753 40.29 -7.26 17.50
N VAL A 754 41.05 -8.35 17.56
CA VAL A 754 40.49 -9.66 17.86
C VAL A 754 41.45 -10.40 18.78
N GLN A 755 40.96 -10.77 19.96
CA GLN A 755 41.75 -11.45 20.99
C GLN A 755 40.93 -12.58 21.61
N ALA A 756 41.59 -13.59 22.17
CA ALA A 756 40.93 -14.71 22.84
C ALA A 756 41.39 -14.89 24.29
N ALA A 757 40.52 -15.39 25.16
CA ALA A 757 40.88 -15.85 26.51
C ALA A 757 40.51 -17.33 26.70
N GLU A 758 41.35 -18.03 27.47
CA GLU A 758 41.22 -19.46 27.75
C GLU A 758 41.52 -19.74 29.24
N ASP A 759 40.78 -20.66 29.85
CA ASP A 759 40.99 -21.13 31.24
C ASP A 759 41.39 -22.61 31.33
N GLY A 760 41.56 -23.28 30.19
CA GLY A 760 41.87 -24.71 30.12
C GLY A 760 40.64 -25.63 30.17
N SER A 761 39.41 -25.10 30.24
CA SER A 761 38.17 -25.90 30.22
C SER A 761 37.81 -26.46 28.82
N GLY A 762 38.62 -26.17 27.80
CA GLY A 762 38.31 -26.41 26.38
C GLY A 762 37.52 -25.28 25.72
N ARG A 763 36.78 -24.48 26.49
CA ARG A 763 36.06 -23.29 26.00
C ARG A 763 37.00 -22.09 25.85
N SER A 764 36.63 -21.16 24.99
CA SER A 764 37.33 -19.88 24.79
C SER A 764 36.35 -18.72 24.74
N ARG A 765 36.81 -17.55 25.18
CA ARG A 765 36.13 -16.27 24.91
C ARG A 765 36.85 -15.58 23.76
N LEU A 766 36.14 -15.19 22.72
CA LEU A 766 36.67 -14.39 21.62
C LEU A 766 36.11 -12.97 21.74
N TYR A 767 37.00 -11.99 21.87
CA TYR A 767 36.66 -10.58 21.93
C TYR A 767 36.92 -9.96 20.56
N VAL A 768 35.88 -9.45 19.92
CA VAL A 768 35.94 -8.81 18.61
C VAL A 768 35.58 -7.34 18.78
N CYS A 769 36.49 -6.46 18.40
CA CYS A 769 36.35 -5.00 18.47
C CYS A 769 36.50 -4.44 17.06
N LEU A 770 35.42 -3.91 16.50
CA LEU A 770 35.38 -3.32 15.16
C LEU A 770 35.14 -1.82 15.31
N ASP A 771 35.93 -1.01 14.60
CA ASP A 771 35.83 0.44 14.65
C ASP A 771 34.88 0.96 13.55
N ASN A 772 33.81 1.64 13.95
CA ASN A 772 32.81 2.22 13.06
C ASN A 772 33.41 3.28 12.13
N LEU A 773 34.62 3.77 12.42
CA LEU A 773 35.36 4.63 11.51
C LEU A 773 35.60 3.97 10.14
N LEU A 774 35.71 2.64 10.07
CA LEU A 774 36.00 1.93 8.82
C LEU A 774 34.86 1.01 8.34
N LEU A 775 33.98 0.57 9.25
CA LEU A 775 32.95 -0.43 8.98
C LEU A 775 31.62 0.03 9.57
N ASP A 776 30.55 0.10 8.78
CA ASP A 776 29.20 0.27 9.31
C ASP A 776 28.62 -1.04 9.88
N GLY A 777 27.47 -0.95 10.54
CA GLY A 777 26.79 -2.11 11.13
C GLY A 777 26.56 -3.24 10.13
N LEU A 778 26.12 -2.93 8.91
CA LEU A 778 25.91 -3.93 7.85
C LEU A 778 27.21 -4.60 7.39
N SER A 779 28.30 -3.83 7.24
CA SER A 779 29.64 -4.37 6.93
C SER A 779 30.11 -5.34 8.01
N MET A 780 29.80 -5.07 9.28
CA MET A 780 30.12 -5.99 10.37
C MET A 780 29.32 -7.30 10.27
N GLN A 781 28.05 -7.25 9.83
CA GLN A 781 27.28 -8.47 9.59
C GLN A 781 27.90 -9.31 8.48
N ILE A 782 28.25 -8.69 7.35
CA ILE A 782 28.90 -9.35 6.20
C ILE A 782 30.22 -9.99 6.66
N LEU A 783 31.04 -9.24 7.40
CA LEU A 783 32.32 -9.72 7.91
C LEU A 783 32.17 -10.96 8.80
N LEU A 784 31.23 -10.94 9.74
CA LEU A 784 30.99 -12.06 10.66
C LEU A 784 30.39 -13.27 9.94
N ALA A 785 29.50 -13.07 8.98
CA ALA A 785 28.93 -14.13 8.16
C ALA A 785 30.01 -14.82 7.29
N GLU A 786 30.84 -14.03 6.58
CA GLU A 786 31.94 -14.59 5.80
C GLU A 786 33.00 -15.27 6.68
N LEU A 787 33.26 -14.74 7.90
CA LEU A 787 34.11 -15.41 8.88
C LEU A 787 33.55 -16.78 9.25
N GLU A 788 32.26 -16.88 9.53
CA GLU A 788 31.62 -18.16 9.84
C GLU A 788 31.73 -19.14 8.66
N THR A 789 31.47 -18.69 7.43
CA THR A 789 31.62 -19.53 6.23
C THR A 789 33.05 -20.04 6.07
N LEU A 790 34.04 -19.15 6.12
CA LEU A 790 35.45 -19.50 5.94
C LEU A 790 36.00 -20.34 7.09
N TYR A 791 35.53 -20.09 8.32
CA TYR A 791 35.86 -20.94 9.44
C TYR A 791 35.24 -22.31 9.22
N LEU A 792 33.92 -22.46 9.07
CA LEU A 792 33.26 -23.78 8.97
C LEU A 792 33.60 -24.57 7.69
N ALA A 793 33.96 -23.92 6.59
CA ALA A 793 34.38 -24.53 5.34
C ALA A 793 35.70 -23.90 4.82
N PRO A 794 36.87 -24.39 5.26
CA PRO A 794 38.18 -23.77 4.97
C PRO A 794 38.51 -23.70 3.48
N ASP A 795 38.01 -24.66 2.70
CA ASP A 795 38.22 -24.76 1.26
C ASP A 795 37.23 -23.91 0.45
N HIS A 796 36.22 -23.31 1.08
CA HIS A 796 35.25 -22.46 0.40
C HIS A 796 35.95 -21.21 -0.16
N VAL A 797 35.65 -20.84 -1.41
CA VAL A 797 36.24 -19.68 -2.09
C VAL A 797 35.17 -18.60 -2.27
N LEU A 798 35.40 -17.43 -1.69
CA LEU A 798 34.53 -16.26 -1.86
C LEU A 798 34.81 -15.58 -3.21
N PRO A 799 33.78 -15.17 -3.99
CA PRO A 799 33.95 -14.53 -5.30
C PRO A 799 34.71 -13.20 -5.19
N PRO A 800 35.75 -12.92 -5.99
CA PRO A 800 36.55 -11.69 -5.85
C PRO A 800 35.70 -10.41 -5.96
N LEU A 801 36.16 -9.34 -5.32
CA LEU A 801 35.56 -8.00 -5.41
C LEU A 801 36.38 -7.15 -6.37
N ASP A 802 35.71 -6.58 -7.38
CA ASP A 802 36.33 -5.72 -8.38
C ASP A 802 36.43 -4.26 -7.93
N ILE A 803 35.58 -3.87 -6.97
CA ILE A 803 35.47 -2.51 -6.44
C ILE A 803 35.70 -2.49 -4.93
N GLY A 804 36.17 -1.35 -4.41
CA GLY A 804 36.30 -1.09 -2.97
C GLY A 804 35.50 0.13 -2.51
N PHE A 805 35.45 0.36 -1.19
CA PHE A 805 34.80 1.53 -0.61
C PHE A 805 35.40 2.86 -1.11
N ARG A 806 36.71 2.87 -1.40
CA ARG A 806 37.41 4.01 -2.01
C ARG A 806 36.79 4.42 -3.34
N ASP A 807 36.42 3.45 -4.18
CA ASP A 807 35.82 3.72 -5.50
C ASP A 807 34.42 4.31 -5.32
N TYR A 808 33.66 3.80 -4.33
CA TYR A 808 32.34 4.34 -3.98
C TYR A 808 32.42 5.80 -3.50
N VAL A 809 33.34 6.11 -2.58
CA VAL A 809 33.55 7.47 -2.09
C VAL A 809 34.03 8.39 -3.21
N ALA A 810 34.92 7.92 -4.08
CA ALA A 810 35.41 8.72 -5.21
C ALA A 810 34.30 9.01 -6.24
N HIS A 811 33.41 8.06 -6.47
CA HIS A 811 32.27 8.19 -7.38
C HIS A 811 31.18 9.14 -6.85
N THR A 812 30.93 9.12 -5.54
CA THR A 812 29.95 9.99 -4.90
C THR A 812 30.50 11.38 -4.54
N ALA A 813 31.83 11.51 -4.45
CA ALA A 813 32.49 12.78 -4.15
C ALA A 813 32.15 13.87 -5.17
N GLY A 814 31.63 15.00 -4.69
CA GLY A 814 31.32 16.18 -5.51
C GLY A 814 29.91 16.20 -6.10
N ARG A 815 29.08 15.17 -5.88
CA ARG A 815 27.63 15.27 -6.17
C ARG A 815 27.01 16.28 -5.21
N ARG A 816 26.41 17.33 -5.78
CA ARG A 816 25.66 18.33 -5.00
C ARG A 816 24.27 17.75 -4.69
N PRO A 817 23.73 17.95 -3.48
CA PRO A 817 22.33 17.62 -3.18
C PRO A 817 21.39 18.33 -4.15
N ASP A 818 20.24 17.73 -4.43
CA ASP A 818 19.21 18.35 -5.24
C ASP A 818 18.75 19.65 -4.56
N ASP A 819 18.63 20.73 -5.34
CA ASP A 819 18.12 22.00 -4.87
C ASP A 819 16.68 21.85 -4.32
N THR A 820 15.90 20.87 -4.79
CA THR A 820 14.58 20.55 -4.24
C THR A 820 14.67 20.01 -2.81
N SER A 821 15.60 19.10 -2.53
CA SER A 821 15.86 18.55 -1.20
C SER A 821 16.40 19.60 -0.25
N VAL A 822 17.30 20.47 -0.73
CA VAL A 822 17.79 21.61 0.06
C VAL A 822 16.62 22.53 0.45
N ALA A 823 15.77 22.93 -0.51
CA ALA A 823 14.62 23.79 -0.24
C ALA A 823 13.61 23.14 0.72
N TYR A 824 13.42 21.82 0.63
CA TYR A 824 12.60 21.07 1.56
C TYR A 824 13.14 21.15 2.99
N TRP A 825 14.43 20.87 3.20
CA TRP A 825 15.03 20.94 4.53
C TRP A 825 15.07 22.36 5.08
N GLN A 826 15.30 23.37 4.25
CA GLN A 826 15.23 24.78 4.66
C GLN A 826 13.86 25.14 5.24
N ARG A 827 12.77 24.77 4.57
CA ARG A 827 11.39 24.98 5.10
C ARG A 827 11.15 24.19 6.40
N ARG A 828 11.83 23.06 6.56
CA ARG A 828 11.65 22.18 7.71
C ARG A 828 12.32 22.68 8.98
N LEU A 829 13.40 23.46 8.87
CA LEU A 829 14.11 24.00 10.02
C LEU A 829 13.18 24.72 11.01
N ASP A 830 12.21 25.50 10.49
CA ASP A 830 11.26 26.27 11.30
C ASP A 830 10.29 25.40 12.13
N THR A 831 10.09 24.14 11.73
CA THR A 831 9.13 23.22 12.35
C THR A 831 9.79 22.02 13.03
N LEU A 832 11.12 21.94 12.98
CA LEU A 832 11.87 20.81 13.52
C LEU A 832 11.96 20.95 15.05
N PRO A 833 11.41 19.98 15.82
CA PRO A 833 11.50 20.02 17.27
C PRO A 833 12.96 19.83 17.74
N PRO A 834 13.29 20.24 18.98
CA PRO A 834 14.62 20.01 19.55
C PRO A 834 14.86 18.52 19.84
N ALA A 835 16.10 18.17 20.16
CA ALA A 835 16.43 16.86 20.73
C ALA A 835 15.64 16.56 22.02
N PRO A 836 15.49 15.27 22.41
CA PRO A 836 14.77 14.88 23.62
C PRO A 836 15.36 15.53 24.87
N GLN A 837 14.53 16.24 25.63
CA GLN A 837 14.93 16.90 26.87
C GLN A 837 14.76 15.94 28.05
N LEU A 838 15.62 14.92 28.09
CA LEU A 838 15.61 13.85 29.08
C LEU A 838 16.09 14.32 30.47
N PRO A 839 15.69 13.64 31.56
CA PRO A 839 16.11 13.98 32.92
C PRO A 839 17.57 13.55 33.18
N LEU A 840 18.52 14.38 32.76
CA LEU A 840 19.95 14.13 32.95
C LEU A 840 20.41 14.41 34.39
N ARG A 841 21.31 13.57 34.89
CA ARG A 841 21.98 13.71 36.19
C ARG A 841 23.09 14.77 36.17
N GLN A 842 23.74 14.95 35.02
CA GLN A 842 24.87 15.85 34.81
C GLN A 842 24.81 16.45 33.40
N ALA A 843 25.33 17.66 33.22
CA ALA A 843 25.39 18.26 31.90
C ALA A 843 26.45 17.55 31.03
N PRO A 844 26.20 17.34 29.72
CA PRO A 844 27.16 16.71 28.80
C PRO A 844 28.54 17.38 28.80
N GLY A 845 28.57 18.71 28.92
CA GLY A 845 29.82 19.49 28.96
C GLY A 845 30.70 19.25 30.17
N ASP A 846 30.17 18.64 31.23
CA ASP A 846 30.92 18.33 32.46
C ASP A 846 31.59 16.94 32.42
N ILE A 847 31.42 16.18 31.33
CA ILE A 847 31.96 14.84 31.16
C ILE A 847 32.96 14.86 30.01
N ASP A 848 34.25 14.73 30.34
CA ASP A 848 35.31 14.66 29.33
C ASP A 848 35.26 13.31 28.59
N THR A 849 35.55 12.20 29.29
CA THR A 849 35.56 10.85 28.71
C THR A 849 34.35 10.04 29.20
N PRO A 850 33.38 9.70 28.33
CA PRO A 850 32.19 8.98 28.72
C PRO A 850 32.46 7.49 28.91
N ARG A 851 31.68 6.86 29.80
CA ARG A 851 31.57 5.40 29.92
C ARG A 851 30.17 4.97 29.54
N PHE A 852 30.08 3.96 28.67
CA PHE A 852 28.80 3.46 28.17
C PHE A 852 28.32 2.27 29.00
N VAL A 853 27.01 2.10 29.10
CA VAL A 853 26.35 0.94 29.69
C VAL A 853 25.27 0.43 28.75
N ARG A 854 25.09 -0.89 28.70
CA ARG A 854 24.07 -1.54 27.87
C ARG A 854 22.90 -2.04 28.70
N LEU A 855 21.68 -1.74 28.26
CA LEU A 855 20.47 -2.48 28.60
C LEU A 855 20.01 -3.27 27.37
N SER A 856 19.59 -4.52 27.54
CA SER A 856 19.18 -5.39 26.44
C SER A 856 17.95 -6.21 26.80
N ALA A 857 17.13 -6.49 25.79
CA ALA A 857 15.96 -7.37 25.90
C ALA A 857 15.63 -7.98 24.54
N ALA A 858 14.65 -8.87 24.52
CA ALA A 858 14.17 -9.51 23.31
C ALA A 858 12.67 -9.76 23.38
N LEU A 859 11.99 -9.74 22.23
CA LEU A 859 10.65 -10.29 22.09
C LEU A 859 10.73 -11.67 21.46
N PRO A 860 10.09 -12.69 22.07
CA PRO A 860 9.99 -14.02 21.48
C PRO A 860 9.35 -13.98 20.09
N SER A 861 9.71 -14.94 19.24
CA SER A 861 9.24 -15.02 17.86
C SER A 861 7.73 -14.91 17.70
N ALA A 862 6.95 -15.57 18.57
CA ALA A 862 5.49 -15.49 18.53
C ALA A 862 4.94 -14.06 18.74
N GLN A 863 5.54 -13.29 19.65
CA GLN A 863 5.14 -11.91 19.92
C GLN A 863 5.61 -10.98 18.81
N TRP A 864 6.82 -11.20 18.29
CA TRP A 864 7.35 -10.42 17.18
C TRP A 864 6.52 -10.60 15.91
N SER A 865 6.17 -11.83 15.55
CA SER A 865 5.28 -12.13 14.43
C SER A 865 3.90 -11.48 14.61
N ALA A 866 3.32 -11.55 15.81
CA ALA A 866 2.05 -10.88 16.11
C ALA A 866 2.13 -9.35 15.95
N LEU A 867 3.25 -8.73 16.33
CA LEU A 867 3.48 -7.29 16.09
C LEU A 867 3.61 -6.98 14.60
N LYS A 868 4.36 -7.78 13.83
CA LYS A 868 4.50 -7.62 12.37
C LYS A 868 3.14 -7.70 11.66
N GLU A 869 2.31 -8.69 12.02
CA GLU A 869 0.96 -8.85 11.46
C GLU A 869 0.06 -7.66 11.78
N ARG A 870 0.04 -7.21 13.05
CA ARG A 870 -0.78 -6.06 13.48
C ARG A 870 -0.30 -4.75 12.85
N ALA A 871 1.01 -4.56 12.71
CA ALA A 871 1.58 -3.43 12.00
C ALA A 871 1.13 -3.45 10.53
N GLY A 872 1.22 -4.59 9.85
CA GLY A 872 0.72 -4.76 8.49
C GLY A 872 -0.76 -4.42 8.34
N ALA A 873 -1.62 -4.89 9.25
CA ALA A 873 -3.05 -4.56 9.27
C ALA A 873 -3.30 -3.06 9.49
N ALA A 874 -2.46 -2.40 10.29
CA ALA A 874 -2.51 -0.97 10.56
C ALA A 874 -1.78 -0.11 9.50
N SER A 875 -1.27 -0.71 8.43
CA SER A 875 -0.45 -0.07 7.38
C SER A 875 0.82 0.59 7.93
N LEU A 876 1.45 -0.02 8.95
CA LEU A 876 2.73 0.37 9.54
C LEU A 876 3.83 -0.64 9.21
N THR A 877 5.04 -0.13 8.98
CA THR A 877 6.25 -0.94 8.84
C THR A 877 6.79 -1.33 10.23
N PRO A 878 7.46 -2.48 10.37
CA PRO A 878 8.06 -2.88 11.65
C PRO A 878 9.06 -1.84 12.18
N SER A 879 9.90 -1.26 11.32
CA SER A 879 10.84 -0.19 11.71
C SER A 879 10.11 1.06 12.21
N ALA A 880 9.05 1.51 11.54
CA ALA A 880 8.28 2.68 12.00
C ALA A 880 7.54 2.41 13.32
N LEU A 881 7.05 1.20 13.52
CA LEU A 881 6.42 0.78 14.79
C LEU A 881 7.39 0.91 15.96
N LEU A 882 8.60 0.34 15.83
CA LEU A 882 9.61 0.37 16.88
C LEU A 882 10.12 1.81 17.13
N LEU A 883 10.31 2.58 16.06
CA LEU A 883 10.71 3.98 16.16
C LEU A 883 9.62 4.85 16.82
N ALA A 884 8.35 4.61 16.52
CA ALA A 884 7.23 5.26 17.21
C ALA A 884 7.17 4.87 18.68
N ALA A 885 7.43 3.60 19.02
CA ALA A 885 7.42 3.12 20.41
C ALA A 885 8.54 3.76 21.20
N TYR A 886 9.72 3.86 20.61
CA TYR A 886 10.87 4.53 21.20
C TYR A 886 10.61 6.01 21.38
N SER A 887 10.11 6.70 20.34
CA SER A 887 9.79 8.13 20.39
C SER A 887 8.69 8.46 21.40
N ALA A 888 7.68 7.59 21.54
CA ALA A 888 6.61 7.75 22.53
C ALA A 888 7.15 7.66 23.97
N VAL A 889 8.04 6.70 24.25
CA VAL A 889 8.69 6.57 25.56
C VAL A 889 9.59 7.78 25.82
N LEU A 890 10.44 8.18 24.87
CA LEU A 890 11.26 9.39 25.01
C LEU A 890 10.40 10.64 25.25
N SER A 891 9.27 10.77 24.56
CA SER A 891 8.30 11.86 24.72
C SER A 891 7.65 11.85 26.11
N ALA A 892 7.39 10.68 26.68
CA ALA A 892 6.79 10.54 28.01
C ALA A 892 7.75 10.99 29.14
N TRP A 893 9.06 10.88 28.92
CA TRP A 893 10.11 11.27 29.86
C TRP A 893 10.77 12.62 29.55
N SER A 894 10.59 13.15 28.35
CA SER A 894 11.10 14.47 27.97
C SER A 894 10.25 15.59 28.56
N ALA A 895 10.84 16.76 28.79
CA ALA A 895 10.10 17.95 29.21
C ALA A 895 9.02 18.34 28.17
N GLN A 896 9.36 18.25 26.88
CA GLN A 896 8.47 18.50 25.75
C GLN A 896 8.02 17.19 25.09
N ARG A 897 6.79 17.18 24.56
CA ARG A 897 6.23 16.03 23.84
C ARG A 897 6.78 15.88 22.42
N ALA A 898 6.92 17.00 21.71
CA ALA A 898 7.54 17.00 20.40
C ALA A 898 9.06 16.94 20.55
N LEU A 899 9.71 16.04 19.82
CA LEU A 899 11.15 15.81 19.89
C LEU A 899 11.68 15.34 18.53
N CYS A 900 12.99 15.44 18.34
CA CYS A 900 13.67 14.93 17.15
C CYS A 900 14.60 13.77 17.54
N VAL A 901 14.52 12.65 16.80
CA VAL A 901 15.42 11.50 16.95
C VAL A 901 16.37 11.48 15.76
N ASN A 902 17.63 11.13 16.00
CA ASN A 902 18.62 10.94 14.94
C ASN A 902 18.58 9.47 14.46
N LEU A 903 18.33 9.25 13.18
CA LEU A 903 18.23 7.91 12.61
C LEU A 903 19.52 7.55 11.88
N THR A 904 20.01 6.36 12.15
CA THR A 904 21.13 5.75 11.44
C THR A 904 20.60 4.98 10.24
N LEU A 905 21.08 5.32 9.04
CA LEU A 905 20.74 4.63 7.78
C LEU A 905 22.00 4.05 7.15
N PHE A 906 21.91 2.82 6.63
CA PHE A 906 23.00 2.18 5.87
C PHE A 906 22.79 2.46 4.37
N ASP A 907 23.26 3.62 3.89
CA ASP A 907 22.90 4.15 2.57
C ASP A 907 23.82 3.66 1.45
N ARG A 908 23.67 2.39 1.09
CA ARG A 908 24.36 1.78 -0.05
C ARG A 908 23.62 2.10 -1.34
N GLN A 909 24.15 3.06 -2.09
CA GLN A 909 23.59 3.35 -3.41
C GLN A 909 23.92 2.22 -4.39
N PRO A 910 22.97 1.77 -5.23
CA PRO A 910 23.10 0.61 -6.11
C PRO A 910 23.92 0.91 -7.38
N VAL A 911 25.08 1.56 -7.21
CA VAL A 911 25.95 2.05 -8.30
C VAL A 911 26.81 0.95 -8.95
N HIS A 912 26.84 -0.24 -8.35
CA HIS A 912 27.56 -1.40 -8.87
C HIS A 912 26.96 -2.73 -8.35
N PRO A 913 26.95 -3.84 -9.11
CA PRO A 913 26.37 -5.12 -8.68
C PRO A 913 26.99 -5.73 -7.41
N GLN A 914 28.26 -5.43 -7.12
CA GLN A 914 28.98 -5.95 -5.94
C GLN A 914 28.86 -5.06 -4.70
N ILE A 915 28.14 -3.92 -4.74
CA ILE A 915 28.18 -2.92 -3.66
C ILE A 915 27.71 -3.45 -2.29
N GLU A 916 26.74 -4.37 -2.29
CA GLU A 916 26.23 -5.02 -1.08
C GLU A 916 27.24 -5.98 -0.42
N GLN A 917 28.37 -6.27 -1.08
CA GLN A 917 29.44 -7.14 -0.57
C GLN A 917 30.68 -6.34 -0.14
N VAL A 918 30.74 -5.04 -0.45
CA VAL A 918 31.87 -4.18 -0.13
C VAL A 918 31.81 -3.77 1.35
N LEU A 919 32.91 -3.92 2.08
CA LEU A 919 33.02 -3.40 3.44
C LEU A 919 33.42 -1.92 3.45
N GLY A 920 32.77 -1.12 4.29
CA GLY A 920 33.01 0.31 4.46
C GLY A 920 32.02 0.96 5.43
N ASP A 921 32.20 2.23 5.75
CA ASP A 921 31.23 3.00 6.53
C ASP A 921 30.26 3.75 5.60
N PHE A 922 29.14 3.11 5.23
CA PHE A 922 28.07 3.71 4.43
C PHE A 922 27.01 4.41 5.30
N THR A 923 27.34 4.71 6.55
CA THR A 923 26.41 5.34 7.48
C THR A 923 26.04 6.75 7.00
N SER A 924 24.74 7.00 6.90
CA SER A 924 24.16 8.33 6.78
C SER A 924 23.18 8.57 7.93
N LEU A 925 22.88 9.84 8.18
CA LEU A 925 22.06 10.27 9.30
C LEU A 925 20.83 11.03 8.80
N LEU A 926 19.68 10.80 9.44
CA LEU A 926 18.42 11.49 9.14
C LEU A 926 17.77 11.99 10.44
N LEU A 927 17.40 13.27 10.47
CA LEU A 927 16.68 13.84 11.61
C LEU A 927 15.18 13.64 11.44
N LEU A 928 14.57 12.86 12.34
CA LEU A 928 13.13 12.60 12.30
C LEU A 928 12.39 13.26 13.45
N ALA A 929 11.37 14.05 13.10
CA ALA A 929 10.49 14.69 14.07
C ALA A 929 9.38 13.74 14.56
N TRP A 930 9.26 13.59 15.87
CA TRP A 930 8.09 13.05 16.55
C TRP A 930 7.18 14.19 17.01
N GLN A 931 5.91 14.12 16.61
CA GLN A 931 4.86 15.02 17.07
C GLN A 931 3.62 14.15 17.38
N PRO A 932 3.37 13.82 18.66
CA PRO A 932 2.32 12.87 19.00
C PRO A 932 0.93 13.43 18.67
N ALA A 933 0.03 12.54 18.27
CA ALA A 933 -1.41 12.76 18.18
C ALA A 933 -2.10 12.32 19.50
N ASP A 934 -3.43 12.32 19.53
CA ASP A 934 -4.20 11.96 20.72
C ASP A 934 -4.09 10.46 21.06
N ASP A 935 -4.04 9.60 20.03
CA ASP A 935 -3.92 8.14 20.16
C ASP A 935 -2.62 7.59 19.59
N TRP A 936 -2.29 6.36 20.00
CA TRP A 936 -1.08 5.66 19.60
C TRP A 936 -0.98 5.45 18.08
N LEU A 937 -2.03 4.92 17.46
CA LEU A 937 -2.01 4.54 16.06
C LEU A 937 -1.83 5.77 15.16
N ALA A 938 -2.58 6.84 15.41
CA ALA A 938 -2.45 8.10 14.69
C ALA A 938 -1.05 8.70 14.85
N SER A 939 -0.45 8.61 16.05
CA SER A 939 0.92 9.06 16.31
C SER A 939 1.95 8.27 15.50
N ALA A 940 1.82 6.94 15.47
CA ALA A 940 2.71 6.06 14.73
C ALA A 940 2.58 6.25 13.21
N GLN A 941 1.35 6.37 12.69
CA GLN A 941 1.10 6.64 11.27
C GLN A 941 1.64 8.00 10.84
N ARG A 942 1.48 9.04 11.68
CA ARG A 942 2.06 10.36 11.42
C ARG A 942 3.59 10.32 11.39
N LEU A 943 4.22 9.61 12.33
CA LEU A 943 5.68 9.43 12.32
C LEU A 943 6.14 8.71 11.05
N GLN A 944 5.43 7.66 10.62
CA GLN A 944 5.78 6.92 9.41
C GLN A 944 5.65 7.79 8.15
N GLN A 945 4.55 8.54 8.01
CA GLN A 945 4.37 9.49 6.89
C GLN A 945 5.50 10.52 6.86
N ARG A 946 5.91 11.02 8.02
CA ARG A 946 7.04 11.94 8.15
C ARG A 946 8.35 11.30 7.72
N LEU A 947 8.61 10.07 8.16
CA LEU A 947 9.78 9.29 7.78
C LEU A 947 9.88 9.12 6.27
N TRP A 948 8.77 8.82 5.60
CA TRP A 948 8.76 8.66 4.14
C TRP A 948 9.08 9.96 3.40
N GLN A 949 8.51 11.08 3.84
CA GLN A 949 8.81 12.39 3.26
C GLN A 949 10.29 12.75 3.47
N ASP A 950 10.85 12.46 4.65
CA ASP A 950 12.25 12.75 4.97
C ASP A 950 13.23 11.87 4.19
N LEU A 951 12.90 10.59 3.98
CA LEU A 951 13.71 9.67 3.17
C LEU A 951 13.77 10.07 1.69
N ALA A 952 12.74 10.72 1.15
CA ALA A 952 12.76 11.24 -0.23
C ALA A 952 13.81 12.35 -0.44
N HIS A 953 14.28 12.99 0.63
CA HIS A 953 15.23 14.11 0.61
C HIS A 953 16.51 13.80 1.40
N ARG A 954 16.89 12.52 1.46
CA ARG A 954 18.03 12.00 2.25
C ARG A 954 19.41 12.32 1.65
N ASP A 955 19.46 12.89 0.46
CA ASP A 955 20.69 13.38 -0.18
C ASP A 955 21.25 14.64 0.50
N VAL A 956 20.47 15.27 1.38
CA VAL A 956 20.94 16.33 2.29
C VAL A 956 21.41 15.72 3.61
N SER A 957 22.69 15.95 3.94
CA SER A 957 23.34 15.50 5.18
C SER A 957 22.62 16.05 6.43
N ALA A 958 22.25 15.20 7.40
CA ALA A 958 21.74 15.66 8.68
C ALA A 958 22.72 16.60 9.42
N LEU A 959 24.03 16.44 9.22
CA LEU A 959 25.00 17.39 9.78
C LEU A 959 24.85 18.79 9.16
N TRP A 960 24.45 18.88 7.90
CA TRP A 960 24.11 20.17 7.29
C TRP A 960 22.85 20.76 7.94
N VAL A 961 21.81 19.95 8.16
CA VAL A 961 20.57 20.38 8.84
C VAL A 961 20.85 20.88 10.26
N MET A 962 21.65 20.14 11.04
CA MET A 962 22.08 20.54 12.39
C MET A 962 22.87 21.85 12.38
N ARG A 963 23.76 22.05 11.41
CA ARG A 963 24.51 23.31 11.24
C ARG A 963 23.59 24.49 10.94
N GLN A 964 22.62 24.33 10.05
CA GLN A 964 21.64 25.38 9.73
C GLN A 964 20.75 25.71 10.94
N LEU A 965 20.30 24.70 11.67
CA LEU A 965 19.50 24.88 12.88
C LEU A 965 20.27 25.64 13.98
N ALA A 966 21.56 25.33 14.15
CA ALA A 966 22.44 26.05 15.07
C ALA A 966 22.56 27.54 14.69
N GLN A 967 22.75 27.82 13.40
CA GLN A 967 22.85 29.18 12.85
C GLN A 967 21.57 29.99 13.09
N GLN A 968 20.40 29.45 12.76
CA GLN A 968 19.12 30.14 12.97
C GLN A 968 18.86 30.49 14.45
N HIS A 969 19.31 29.63 15.37
CA HIS A 969 19.08 29.82 16.81
C HIS A 969 20.23 30.55 17.52
N GLY A 970 21.22 31.05 16.79
CA GLY A 970 22.40 31.75 17.34
C GLY A 970 23.24 30.87 18.28
N ARG A 971 23.25 29.55 18.06
CA ARG A 971 24.00 28.57 18.86
C ARG A 971 25.25 28.11 18.12
N ALA A 972 26.29 27.74 18.86
CA ALA A 972 27.50 27.17 18.28
C ALA A 972 27.27 25.79 17.64
N THR A 973 26.38 24.98 18.21
CA THR A 973 26.01 23.64 17.75
C THR A 973 24.54 23.33 18.06
N ALA A 974 23.90 22.51 17.21
CA ALA A 974 22.63 21.87 17.51
C ALA A 974 22.89 20.38 17.72
N GLU A 975 22.75 19.90 18.95
CA GLU A 975 23.04 18.51 19.32
C GLU A 975 21.80 17.64 19.12
N MET A 976 21.96 16.49 18.45
CA MET A 976 20.93 15.46 18.27
C MET A 976 21.45 14.10 18.77
N PRO A 977 21.60 13.94 20.10
CA PRO A 977 22.43 12.90 20.71
C PRO A 977 21.68 11.61 21.03
N VAL A 978 20.39 11.54 20.71
CA VAL A 978 19.55 10.35 20.90
C VAL A 978 19.34 9.69 19.55
N VAL A 979 19.85 8.47 19.42
CA VAL A 979 19.97 7.75 18.15
C VAL A 979 19.02 6.55 18.12
N PHE A 980 18.50 6.25 16.94
CA PHE A 980 17.81 5.02 16.62
C PHE A 980 18.45 4.35 15.41
N THR A 981 18.86 3.10 15.58
CA THR A 981 19.57 2.30 14.59
C THR A 981 18.78 1.02 14.32
N SER A 982 18.23 0.89 13.10
CA SER A 982 17.49 -0.31 12.67
C SER A 982 18.32 -1.15 11.73
N ALA A 983 18.54 -2.41 12.08
CA ALA A 983 19.14 -3.43 11.23
C ALA A 983 18.12 -4.53 10.87
N LEU A 984 16.84 -4.17 10.75
CA LEU A 984 15.78 -5.05 10.25
C LEU A 984 15.82 -5.14 8.72
N GLY A 985 15.39 -6.27 8.15
CA GLY A 985 15.22 -6.44 6.69
C GLY A 985 16.46 -6.84 5.90
N PHE A 986 17.55 -7.25 6.57
CA PHE A 986 18.74 -7.80 5.91
C PHE A 986 18.71 -9.33 5.87
N ASP A 987 19.15 -9.92 4.74
CA ASP A 987 19.06 -11.35 4.35
C ASP A 987 19.66 -12.39 5.33
N HIS A 988 20.25 -11.96 6.45
CA HIS A 988 20.98 -12.84 7.36
C HIS A 988 20.28 -12.94 8.73
N ASP A 989 19.23 -13.76 8.81
CA ASP A 989 18.46 -14.15 10.03
C ASP A 989 19.30 -14.73 11.18
N ARG A 990 20.63 -14.82 10.99
CA ARG A 990 21.59 -15.42 11.92
C ARG A 990 22.59 -14.42 12.49
N PHE A 991 22.43 -13.12 12.27
CA PHE A 991 23.29 -12.13 12.89
C PHE A 991 23.24 -12.26 14.43
N LEU A 992 24.41 -12.50 15.05
CA LEU A 992 24.53 -12.74 16.49
C LEU A 992 23.58 -13.85 17.01
N ALA A 993 23.37 -14.91 16.22
CA ALA A 993 22.51 -16.04 16.60
C ALA A 993 23.14 -16.89 17.71
N GLN A 994 22.31 -17.39 18.64
CA GLN A 994 22.76 -18.32 19.69
C GLN A 994 23.13 -19.70 19.13
N ALA A 995 22.57 -20.08 17.97
CA ALA A 995 22.93 -21.29 17.25
C ALA A 995 24.25 -21.19 16.46
N SER A 996 24.89 -20.01 16.36
CA SER A 996 26.21 -19.90 15.72
C SER A 996 27.29 -20.58 16.56
N TRP A 997 28.39 -20.98 15.91
CA TRP A 997 29.58 -21.46 16.63
C TRP A 997 30.29 -20.33 17.41
N LEU A 998 30.07 -19.07 17.00
CA LEU A 998 30.41 -17.85 17.73
C LEU A 998 29.18 -17.42 18.55
N LYS A 999 29.02 -17.98 19.76
CA LYS A 999 27.83 -17.70 20.59
C LYS A 999 27.98 -16.35 21.29
N PRO A 1000 27.18 -15.31 20.98
CA PRO A 1000 27.35 -14.01 21.62
C PRO A 1000 26.93 -14.07 23.10
N ARG A 1001 27.78 -13.54 23.97
CA ARG A 1001 27.59 -13.50 25.43
C ARG A 1001 27.35 -12.10 25.95
N TRP A 1002 28.08 -11.13 25.41
CA TRP A 1002 28.01 -9.74 25.81
C TRP A 1002 28.44 -8.85 24.65
N GLY A 1003 28.03 -7.59 24.66
CA GLY A 1003 28.53 -6.61 23.72
C GLY A 1003 28.18 -5.20 24.15
N ILE A 1004 28.85 -4.22 23.55
CA ILE A 1004 28.56 -2.81 23.73
C ILE A 1004 28.97 -2.06 22.47
N SER A 1005 28.25 -1.00 22.15
CA SER A 1005 28.72 0.00 21.21
C SER A 1005 28.92 1.32 21.93
N GLN A 1006 29.81 2.12 21.39
CA GLN A 1006 30.08 3.46 21.87
C GLN A 1006 30.31 4.36 20.67
N THR A 1007 29.75 5.56 20.73
CA THR A 1007 29.91 6.57 19.69
C THR A 1007 30.09 7.91 20.40
N PRO A 1008 31.14 8.69 20.05
CA PRO A 1008 31.34 10.01 20.66
C PRO A 1008 30.08 10.89 20.57
N GLN A 1009 29.82 11.67 21.60
CA GLN A 1009 28.71 12.65 21.65
C GLN A 1009 27.28 12.08 21.59
N VAL A 1010 27.10 10.76 21.43
CA VAL A 1010 25.80 10.09 21.53
C VAL A 1010 25.51 9.80 23.00
N TRP A 1011 24.33 10.21 23.47
CA TRP A 1011 23.91 9.99 24.86
C TRP A 1011 23.25 8.64 25.04
N LEU A 1012 22.40 8.27 24.07
CA LEU A 1012 21.58 7.07 24.10
C LEU A 1012 21.40 6.58 22.65
N ASP A 1013 21.89 5.39 22.35
CA ASP A 1013 21.69 4.71 21.08
C ASP A 1013 20.78 3.50 21.27
N HIS A 1014 19.66 3.49 20.54
CA HIS A 1014 18.74 2.37 20.51
C HIS A 1014 18.94 1.56 19.24
N GLN A 1015 19.42 0.32 19.39
CA GLN A 1015 19.64 -0.59 18.27
C GLN A 1015 18.60 -1.71 18.27
N VAL A 1016 18.08 -2.04 17.08
CA VAL A 1016 17.14 -3.15 16.88
C VAL A 1016 17.59 -4.06 15.73
N TYR A 1017 17.46 -5.38 15.88
CA TYR A 1017 17.79 -6.38 14.86
C TYR A 1017 16.97 -7.66 15.05
N GLU A 1018 16.81 -8.46 14.00
CA GLU A 1018 16.16 -9.77 14.05
C GLU A 1018 17.23 -10.87 14.13
N SER A 1019 17.01 -11.88 14.97
CA SER A 1019 17.90 -13.02 15.12
C SER A 1019 17.10 -14.24 15.55
N GLU A 1020 17.17 -15.32 14.78
CA GLU A 1020 16.43 -16.57 15.06
C GLU A 1020 14.90 -16.35 15.18
N GLY A 1021 14.36 -15.42 14.38
CA GLY A 1021 12.95 -15.03 14.38
C GLY A 1021 12.50 -14.21 15.59
N GLU A 1022 13.40 -13.86 16.51
CA GLU A 1022 13.16 -12.99 17.66
C GLU A 1022 13.59 -11.55 17.36
N LEU A 1023 12.86 -10.56 17.89
CA LEU A 1023 13.32 -9.18 17.88
C LEU A 1023 14.31 -8.98 19.04
N ARG A 1024 15.54 -8.61 18.74
CA ARG A 1024 16.58 -8.22 19.72
C ARG A 1024 16.75 -6.72 19.72
N PHE A 1025 16.91 -6.13 20.91
CA PHE A 1025 17.12 -4.70 21.01
C PHE A 1025 17.91 -4.28 22.25
N ASN A 1026 18.71 -3.24 22.06
CA ASN A 1026 19.67 -2.73 23.05
C ASN A 1026 19.59 -1.21 23.17
N TRP A 1027 19.84 -0.69 24.36
CA TRP A 1027 20.14 0.72 24.65
C TRP A 1027 21.57 0.84 25.17
N ASP A 1028 22.42 1.50 24.41
CA ASP A 1028 23.75 1.90 24.86
C ASP A 1028 23.72 3.37 25.27
N ALA A 1029 23.97 3.63 26.55
CA ALA A 1029 23.83 4.96 27.13
C ALA A 1029 25.09 5.40 27.88
N VAL A 1030 25.37 6.70 27.90
CA VAL A 1030 26.44 7.26 28.75
C VAL A 1030 26.01 7.19 30.22
N GLU A 1031 26.68 6.36 31.00
CA GLU A 1031 26.30 6.03 32.39
C GLU A 1031 26.20 7.27 33.27
N ALA A 1032 27.15 8.20 33.16
CA ALA A 1032 27.20 9.39 33.99
C ALA A 1032 26.09 10.41 33.69
N LEU A 1033 25.46 10.35 32.50
CA LEU A 1033 24.40 11.28 32.11
C LEU A 1033 23.05 10.93 32.74
N PHE A 1034 22.78 9.67 33.07
CA PHE A 1034 21.46 9.23 33.51
C PHE A 1034 21.48 8.78 34.98
N ASP A 1035 20.37 9.00 35.66
CA ASP A 1035 20.11 8.23 36.87
C ASP A 1035 19.84 6.75 36.47
N PRO A 1036 20.53 5.76 37.07
CA PRO A 1036 20.36 4.36 36.68
C PRO A 1036 18.93 3.84 36.85
N ALA A 1037 18.16 4.35 37.82
CA ALA A 1037 16.77 3.95 38.01
C ALA A 1037 15.88 4.56 36.92
N HIS A 1038 16.10 5.82 36.54
CA HIS A 1038 15.37 6.43 35.42
C HIS A 1038 15.64 5.72 34.09
N LEU A 1039 16.91 5.44 33.77
CA LEU A 1039 17.28 4.75 32.53
C LEU A 1039 16.62 3.35 32.45
N ARG A 1040 16.65 2.59 33.56
CA ARG A 1040 15.99 1.27 33.63
C ARG A 1040 14.47 1.37 33.55
N ALA A 1041 13.86 2.39 34.16
CA ALA A 1041 12.42 2.60 34.11
C ALA A 1041 11.94 2.97 32.70
N MET A 1042 12.66 3.85 31.99
CA MET A 1042 12.43 4.15 30.58
C MET A 1042 12.51 2.89 29.71
N PHE A 1043 13.57 2.09 29.89
CA PHE A 1043 13.75 0.84 29.14
C PHE A 1043 12.63 -0.17 29.43
N ALA A 1044 12.27 -0.34 30.70
CA ALA A 1044 11.16 -1.22 31.09
C ALA A 1044 9.81 -0.77 30.52
N GLN A 1045 9.57 0.55 30.43
CA GLN A 1045 8.36 1.09 29.80
C GLN A 1045 8.33 0.79 28.30
N TYR A 1046 9.48 0.87 27.61
CA TYR A 1046 9.59 0.47 26.20
C TYR A 1046 9.29 -1.01 25.99
N VAL A 1047 9.88 -1.89 26.80
CA VAL A 1047 9.61 -3.34 26.74
C VAL A 1047 8.12 -3.62 26.97
N ALA A 1048 7.53 -3.06 28.03
CA ALA A 1048 6.13 -3.26 28.37
C ALA A 1048 5.19 -2.73 27.27
N LEU A 1049 5.55 -1.62 26.61
CA LEU A 1049 4.79 -1.10 25.47
C LEU A 1049 4.76 -2.10 24.32
N LEU A 1050 5.92 -2.65 23.93
CA LEU A 1050 5.98 -3.63 22.84
C LEU A 1050 5.21 -4.91 23.18
N GLU A 1051 5.38 -5.45 24.39
CA GLU A 1051 4.65 -6.65 24.84
C GLU A 1051 3.14 -6.41 24.84
N ARG A 1052 2.69 -5.23 25.30
CA ARG A 1052 1.28 -4.85 25.31
C ARG A 1052 0.73 -4.71 23.89
N LEU A 1053 1.46 -4.06 22.98
CA LEU A 1053 1.07 -3.95 21.57
C LEU A 1053 1.05 -5.32 20.88
N ALA A 1054 1.86 -6.28 21.32
CA ALA A 1054 1.93 -7.64 20.78
C ALA A 1054 0.77 -8.53 21.27
N THR A 1055 0.29 -8.32 22.49
CA THR A 1055 -0.68 -9.20 23.15
C THR A 1055 -2.10 -8.64 23.12
N ASP A 1056 -2.28 -7.33 23.28
CA ASP A 1056 -3.59 -6.67 23.40
C ASP A 1056 -3.91 -5.82 22.16
N ALA A 1057 -4.87 -6.28 21.35
CA ALA A 1057 -5.28 -5.55 20.15
C ALA A 1057 -5.98 -4.22 20.48
N SER A 1058 -6.63 -4.11 21.64
CA SER A 1058 -7.30 -2.86 22.05
C SER A 1058 -6.30 -1.75 22.39
N ALA A 1059 -5.07 -2.11 22.74
CA ALA A 1059 -4.00 -1.17 23.08
C ALA A 1059 -3.66 -0.21 21.92
N TRP A 1060 -3.86 -0.64 20.67
CA TRP A 1060 -3.56 0.15 19.49
C TRP A 1060 -4.48 1.37 19.31
N ALA A 1061 -5.70 1.33 19.89
CA ALA A 1061 -6.67 2.41 19.83
C ALA A 1061 -6.68 3.29 21.10
N LEU A 1062 -5.81 3.01 22.08
CA LEU A 1062 -5.78 3.76 23.32
C LEU A 1062 -5.16 5.15 23.12
N PRO A 1063 -5.62 6.16 23.89
CA PRO A 1063 -4.94 7.44 23.99
C PRO A 1063 -3.46 7.23 24.36
N LEU A 1064 -2.57 8.01 23.74
CA LEU A 1064 -1.12 7.80 23.90
C LEU A 1064 -0.70 7.91 25.37
N ASP A 1065 -1.27 8.86 26.11
CA ASP A 1065 -0.98 9.09 27.53
C ASP A 1065 -1.48 7.97 28.46
N VAL A 1066 -2.46 7.18 28.01
CA VAL A 1066 -2.95 5.99 28.74
C VAL A 1066 -2.05 4.78 28.45
N LEU A 1067 -1.61 4.67 27.19
CA LEU A 1067 -0.75 3.58 26.77
C LEU A 1067 0.69 3.75 27.29
N VAL A 1068 1.22 4.97 27.22
CA VAL A 1068 2.56 5.37 27.66
C VAL A 1068 2.44 6.56 28.62
N PRO A 1069 2.18 6.31 29.92
CA PRO A 1069 2.03 7.37 30.91
C PRO A 1069 3.29 8.23 31.05
N ARG A 1070 3.11 9.55 31.22
CA ARG A 1070 4.23 10.47 31.49
C ARG A 1070 4.84 10.21 32.86
N ALA A 1071 6.18 10.21 32.89
CA ALA A 1071 6.92 10.15 34.15
C ALA A 1071 6.69 11.45 34.94
N GLY A 1072 5.99 11.37 36.08
CA GLY A 1072 5.74 12.54 36.94
C GLY A 1072 4.42 12.61 37.73
N GLN A 1073 3.48 11.66 37.57
CA GLN A 1073 2.21 11.66 38.34
C GLN A 1073 2.18 10.75 39.58
N ALA A 1074 3.25 9.99 39.85
CA ALA A 1074 3.29 9.03 40.96
C ALA A 1074 4.54 9.16 41.84
N ALA A 1075 4.91 10.36 42.30
CA ALA A 1075 5.66 10.58 43.54
C ALA A 1075 5.86 12.08 43.84
N ALA A 1076 5.27 12.51 44.96
CA ALA A 1076 5.67 13.62 45.85
C ALA A 1076 6.21 14.94 45.25
N ARG A 1077 5.45 16.02 45.51
CA ARG A 1077 5.98 17.38 45.70
C ARG A 1077 7.25 17.34 46.56
N PRO A 1078 8.26 18.14 46.18
CA PRO A 1078 8.57 19.28 47.04
C PRO A 1078 8.53 20.58 46.24
N SER A 1079 7.82 21.53 46.83
CA SER A 1079 7.82 22.94 46.47
C SER A 1079 9.23 23.53 46.54
N LEU A 1080 9.68 24.15 45.45
CA LEU A 1080 10.58 25.29 45.51
C LEU A 1080 10.04 26.38 44.57
N HIS A 1081 9.37 27.35 45.17
CA HIS A 1081 9.22 28.66 44.57
C HIS A 1081 10.59 29.33 44.47
N ALA A 1082 10.93 29.82 43.29
CA ALA A 1082 11.65 31.09 43.13
C ALA A 1082 11.06 31.81 41.90
N PRO A 1083 10.90 33.15 41.94
CA PRO A 1083 10.07 33.87 40.98
C PRO A 1083 10.78 34.00 39.62
N ALA A 1084 10.00 33.93 38.55
CA ALA A 1084 10.43 34.32 37.23
C ALA A 1084 10.77 35.82 37.24
N THR A 1085 12.05 36.16 37.21
CA THR A 1085 12.50 37.47 36.74
C THR A 1085 12.24 37.51 35.24
N ALA A 1086 11.30 38.36 34.85
CA ALA A 1086 11.12 38.78 33.47
C ALA A 1086 12.44 39.36 32.94
N CYS A 1087 13.00 38.74 31.90
CA CYS A 1087 13.99 39.42 31.06
C CYS A 1087 13.25 40.38 30.11
N PRO A 1088 13.74 41.61 29.93
CA PRO A 1088 13.12 42.58 29.03
C PRO A 1088 13.29 42.15 27.57
N ALA A 1089 12.40 42.64 26.71
CA ALA A 1089 12.54 42.58 25.26
C ALA A 1089 13.92 43.14 24.82
N PRO A 1090 14.49 42.65 23.71
CA PRO A 1090 15.76 43.17 23.22
C PRO A 1090 15.54 44.63 22.77
N ASP A 1091 16.21 45.55 23.48
CA ASP A 1091 16.35 46.92 23.01
C ASP A 1091 17.13 46.90 21.70
N ASP A 1092 16.53 47.56 20.71
CA ASP A 1092 17.07 47.85 19.40
C ASP A 1092 18.20 48.88 19.56
N THR A 1093 19.37 48.43 20.03
CA THR A 1093 20.58 49.26 20.04
C THR A 1093 21.47 48.86 18.89
N THR A 1094 21.45 49.69 17.85
CA THR A 1094 22.55 49.86 16.90
C THR A 1094 23.88 49.96 17.66
N HIS A 1095 24.68 48.90 17.68
CA HIS A 1095 26.04 48.99 18.20
C HIS A 1095 26.91 49.77 17.21
N ASP A 1096 27.35 50.93 17.69
CA ASP A 1096 28.32 51.83 17.08
C ASP A 1096 29.56 51.10 16.53
N ASP A 1097 30.01 51.59 15.38
CA ASP A 1097 31.20 51.21 14.62
C ASP A 1097 32.47 51.63 15.38
N ALA A 1098 32.72 51.03 16.56
CA ALA A 1098 33.90 51.31 17.36
C ALA A 1098 35.16 50.74 16.69
N THR A 1099 35.91 51.64 16.04
CA THR A 1099 37.28 51.56 15.50
C THR A 1099 38.04 50.24 15.73
N VAL A 1100 37.77 49.23 14.90
CA VAL A 1100 38.61 48.02 14.78
C VAL A 1100 39.87 48.39 13.98
N ASP A 1101 41.06 48.06 14.50
CA ASP A 1101 42.34 48.34 13.82
C ASP A 1101 42.36 47.71 12.41
N PRO A 1102 42.34 48.53 11.33
CA PRO A 1102 42.34 48.03 9.96
C PRO A 1102 43.61 47.23 9.62
N ALA A 1103 44.72 47.52 10.30
CA ALA A 1103 45.98 46.81 10.11
C ALA A 1103 45.94 45.40 10.72
N LEU A 1104 45.27 45.19 11.85
CA LEU A 1104 45.06 43.88 12.44
C LEU A 1104 44.14 43.01 11.57
N VAL A 1105 43.05 43.59 11.06
CA VAL A 1105 42.14 42.91 10.10
C VAL A 1105 42.93 42.51 8.84
N GLY A 1106 43.77 43.40 8.31
CA GLY A 1106 44.65 43.11 7.18
C GLY A 1106 45.60 41.93 7.44
N ARG A 1107 46.25 41.90 8.61
CA ARG A 1107 47.16 40.81 9.01
C ARG A 1107 46.44 39.48 9.18
N LEU A 1108 45.26 39.45 9.80
CA LEU A 1108 44.48 38.21 9.95
C LEU A 1108 44.04 37.65 8.60
N ARG A 1109 43.62 38.53 7.67
CA ARG A 1109 43.27 38.13 6.29
C ARG A 1109 44.47 37.55 5.55
N GLN A 1110 45.63 38.20 5.66
CA GLN A 1110 46.87 37.73 5.03
C GLN A 1110 47.33 36.39 5.62
N HIS A 1111 47.26 36.21 6.95
CA HIS A 1111 47.62 34.94 7.59
C HIS A 1111 46.64 33.82 7.24
N PHE A 1112 45.35 34.13 7.14
CA PHE A 1112 44.32 33.21 6.68
C PHE A 1112 44.61 32.74 5.25
N GLU A 1113 44.90 33.68 4.34
CA GLU A 1113 45.24 33.37 2.95
C GLU A 1113 46.55 32.60 2.82
N GLN A 1114 47.57 32.90 3.61
CA GLN A 1114 48.83 32.16 3.64
C GLN A 1114 48.69 30.74 4.19
N THR A 1115 47.79 30.51 5.14
CA THR A 1115 47.63 29.20 5.79
C THR A 1115 46.70 28.28 5.01
N LEU A 1116 45.64 28.85 4.42
CA LEU A 1116 44.56 28.11 3.78
C LEU A 1116 44.51 28.27 2.26
N GLY A 1117 45.36 29.13 1.69
CA GLY A 1117 45.50 29.33 0.24
C GLY A 1117 44.30 30.05 -0.40
N ARG A 1118 43.48 30.76 0.38
CA ARG A 1118 42.25 31.40 -0.09
C ARG A 1118 42.08 32.81 0.48
N PRO A 1119 41.73 33.81 -0.35
CA PRO A 1119 41.47 35.16 0.14
C PRO A 1119 40.15 35.21 0.90
N ILE A 1120 40.07 36.08 1.91
CA ILE A 1120 38.86 36.32 2.70
C ILE A 1120 38.60 37.82 2.82
N ALA A 1121 37.33 38.25 2.70
CA ALA A 1121 36.95 39.63 2.93
C ALA A 1121 36.87 39.95 4.44
N ALA A 1122 37.02 41.22 4.82
CA ALA A 1122 37.14 41.62 6.23
C ALA A 1122 35.96 41.17 7.12
N ARG A 1123 34.73 41.24 6.61
CA ARG A 1123 33.50 40.86 7.33
C ARG A 1123 32.92 39.51 6.87
N GLN A 1124 33.55 38.86 5.91
CA GLN A 1124 33.13 37.52 5.45
C GLN A 1124 33.53 36.50 6.51
N SER A 1125 32.64 35.55 6.81
CA SER A 1125 32.96 34.54 7.79
C SER A 1125 34.02 33.56 7.27
N PHE A 1126 34.81 32.96 8.16
CA PHE A 1126 35.83 31.98 7.78
C PHE A 1126 35.22 30.79 7.01
N PHE A 1127 34.01 30.39 7.38
CA PHE A 1127 33.27 29.32 6.72
C PHE A 1127 32.70 29.72 5.35
N GLU A 1128 32.23 30.97 5.19
CA GLU A 1128 31.82 31.51 3.89
C GLU A 1128 32.99 31.63 2.91
N ALA A 1129 34.21 31.85 3.42
CA ALA A 1129 35.44 31.76 2.64
C ALA A 1129 35.86 30.30 2.34
N GLY A 1130 35.05 29.32 2.75
CA GLY A 1130 35.22 27.90 2.48
C GLY A 1130 36.20 27.18 3.41
N ALA A 1131 36.54 27.74 4.57
CA ALA A 1131 37.33 27.02 5.57
C ALA A 1131 36.47 25.97 6.30
N SER A 1132 36.97 24.73 6.38
CA SER A 1132 36.41 23.70 7.24
C SER A 1132 36.80 23.93 8.72
N SER A 1133 36.15 23.22 9.64
CA SER A 1133 36.57 23.23 11.06
C SER A 1133 38.03 22.79 11.23
N LEU A 1134 38.53 21.88 10.37
CA LEU A 1134 39.93 21.45 10.39
C LEU A 1134 40.87 22.55 9.87
N ASP A 1135 40.44 23.32 8.88
CA ASP A 1135 41.20 24.47 8.37
C ASP A 1135 41.31 25.56 9.45
N LEU A 1136 40.24 25.78 10.21
CA LEU A 1136 40.28 26.67 11.37
C LEU A 1136 41.16 26.14 12.50
N VAL A 1137 41.19 24.82 12.74
CA VAL A 1137 42.12 24.20 13.71
C VAL A 1137 43.57 24.37 13.26
N ARG A 1138 43.87 24.15 11.97
CA ARG A 1138 45.22 24.37 11.41
C ARG A 1138 45.61 25.85 11.47
N TRP A 1139 44.70 26.73 11.13
CA TRP A 1139 44.91 28.17 11.21
C TRP A 1139 45.08 28.65 12.65
N HIS A 1140 44.34 28.07 13.61
CA HIS A 1140 44.51 28.30 15.04
C HIS A 1140 45.91 27.96 15.52
N ILE A 1141 46.43 26.79 15.13
CA ILE A 1141 47.78 26.36 15.46
C ILE A 1141 48.80 27.35 14.89
N GLY A 1142 48.61 27.79 13.64
CA GLY A 1142 49.44 28.83 13.01
C GLY A 1142 49.40 30.18 13.74
N LEU A 1143 48.20 30.66 14.10
CA LEU A 1143 48.03 31.93 14.84
C LEU A 1143 48.67 31.89 16.24
N ARG A 1144 48.61 30.74 16.93
CA ARG A 1144 49.29 30.58 18.22
C ARG A 1144 50.81 30.60 18.09
N GLN A 1145 51.35 30.12 16.96
CA GLN A 1145 52.80 30.15 16.68
C GLN A 1145 53.29 31.55 16.25
N THR A 1146 52.43 32.40 15.69
CA THR A 1146 52.79 33.73 15.16
C THR A 1146 52.48 34.92 16.08
N GLY A 1147 52.04 34.67 17.32
CA GLY A 1147 51.94 35.71 18.37
C GLY A 1147 50.65 35.71 19.20
N TYR A 1148 49.65 34.88 18.87
CA TYR A 1148 48.35 34.84 19.57
C TYR A 1148 48.23 33.64 20.52
N ALA A 1149 49.21 33.45 21.41
CA ALA A 1149 49.33 32.24 22.23
C ALA A 1149 48.15 32.00 23.20
N SER A 1150 47.41 33.04 23.58
CA SER A 1150 46.24 32.98 24.48
C SER A 1150 44.90 32.78 23.77
N LEU A 1151 44.89 32.79 22.43
CA LEU A 1151 43.68 32.56 21.65
C LEU A 1151 43.21 31.12 21.89
N ALA A 1152 41.94 30.92 22.23
CA ALA A 1152 41.32 29.61 22.34
C ALA A 1152 40.67 29.22 21.00
N ILE A 1153 40.60 27.93 20.68
CA ILE A 1153 40.11 27.48 19.38
C ILE A 1153 38.64 27.86 19.18
N THR A 1154 37.86 27.81 20.26
CA THR A 1154 36.45 28.23 20.34
C THR A 1154 36.25 29.70 19.98
N GLU A 1155 37.26 30.55 20.17
CA GLU A 1155 37.22 31.98 19.82
C GLU A 1155 37.19 32.21 18.31
N LEU A 1156 37.76 31.31 17.51
CA LEU A 1156 37.66 31.36 16.05
C LEU A 1156 36.25 31.01 15.54
N PHE A 1157 35.49 30.25 16.32
CA PHE A 1157 34.11 29.88 16.01
C PHE A 1157 33.11 30.93 16.50
N THR A 1158 33.41 31.59 17.62
CA THR A 1158 32.56 32.66 18.18
C THR A 1158 32.79 34.01 17.48
N HIS A 1159 34.02 34.31 17.07
CA HIS A 1159 34.38 35.52 16.32
C HIS A 1159 34.71 35.18 14.87
N ALA A 1160 33.70 34.69 14.15
CA ALA A 1160 33.86 33.96 12.90
C ALA A 1160 34.28 34.77 11.66
N SER A 1161 34.75 36.02 11.77
CA SER A 1161 35.27 36.82 10.65
C SER A 1161 36.56 37.55 11.05
N PRO A 1162 37.44 37.93 10.09
CA PRO A 1162 38.64 38.70 10.40
C PRO A 1162 38.37 39.99 11.19
N HIS A 1163 37.25 40.66 10.91
CA HIS A 1163 36.81 41.86 11.61
C HIS A 1163 36.32 41.57 13.04
N ALA A 1164 35.48 40.55 13.23
CA ALA A 1164 35.00 40.15 14.56
C ALA A 1164 36.14 39.66 15.45
N LEU A 1165 37.08 38.89 14.88
CA LEU A 1165 38.25 38.39 15.59
C LEU A 1165 39.22 39.53 15.92
N ALA A 1166 39.42 40.48 15.01
CA ALA A 1166 40.22 41.67 15.28
C ALA A 1166 39.59 42.55 16.38
N ALA A 1167 38.27 42.70 16.41
CA ALA A 1167 37.57 43.43 17.46
C ALA A 1167 37.78 42.78 18.84
N HIS A 1168 37.66 41.44 18.92
CA HIS A 1168 37.95 40.67 20.13
C HIS A 1168 39.40 40.82 20.59
N LEU A 1169 40.35 40.72 19.66
CA LEU A 1169 41.78 40.84 19.95
C LEU A 1169 42.22 42.28 20.28
N SER A 1170 41.53 43.29 19.75
CA SER A 1170 41.83 44.72 20.01
C SER A 1170 41.29 45.21 21.35
N GLY A 1171 40.28 44.54 21.92
CA GLY A 1171 39.77 44.81 23.27
C GLY A 1171 40.73 44.38 24.40
N ALA A 1172 41.81 43.67 24.07
CA ALA A 1172 42.81 43.19 25.03
C ALA A 1172 44.09 44.05 25.01
N ALA A 1173 43.98 45.33 25.37
CA ALA A 1173 45.15 46.12 25.77
C ALA A 1173 45.48 45.86 27.25
N ALA A 1174 46.53 45.08 27.53
CA ALA A 1174 47.23 45.03 28.82
C ALA A 1174 48.16 46.27 28.98
N PRO A 1175 48.63 46.70 30.18
CA PRO A 1175 48.86 45.88 31.39
C PRO A 1175 48.66 46.54 32.79
N ALA A 1176 48.78 45.68 33.83
CA ALA A 1176 49.53 45.87 35.09
C ALA A 1176 48.75 45.79 36.44
N HIS A 1177 49.14 44.77 37.22
CA HIS A 1177 49.17 44.64 38.69
C HIS A 1177 47.98 45.14 39.54
N ALA A 1178 47.12 44.21 39.98
CA ALA A 1178 46.65 44.10 41.37
C ALA A 1178 45.74 42.87 41.56
N ASP A 1179 46.28 41.65 41.73
CA ASP A 1179 45.49 40.60 42.44
C ASP A 1179 46.29 39.39 42.99
N ASP A 1180 47.58 39.57 43.32
CA ASP A 1180 48.41 38.46 43.86
C ASP A 1180 48.18 38.20 45.37
N ALA A 1181 47.32 39.00 46.03
CA ALA A 1181 46.98 38.83 47.45
C ALA A 1181 45.85 37.81 47.65
N THR A 1182 44.85 37.81 46.77
CA THR A 1182 43.64 36.99 46.89
C THR A 1182 43.93 35.52 46.55
N ARG A 1183 44.87 35.28 45.62
CA ARG A 1183 45.29 33.93 45.20
C ARG A 1183 46.15 33.22 46.24
N ARG A 1184 47.01 33.94 46.96
CA ARG A 1184 47.84 33.38 48.06
C ARG A 1184 47.00 33.00 49.28
N ALA A 1185 46.01 33.81 49.65
CA ALA A 1185 45.09 33.49 50.75
C ALA A 1185 44.27 32.20 50.51
N LEU A 1186 43.84 31.96 49.26
CA LEU A 1186 43.12 30.75 48.86
C LEU A 1186 44.02 29.51 48.78
N LEU A 1187 45.29 29.68 48.40
CA LEU A 1187 46.28 28.59 48.38
C LEU A 1187 46.71 28.18 49.80
N ASP A 1188 46.86 29.13 50.72
CA ASP A 1188 47.18 28.84 52.12
C ASP A 1188 45.99 28.20 52.87
N GLN A 1189 44.75 28.62 52.58
CA GLN A 1189 43.56 27.91 53.07
C GLN A 1189 43.47 26.47 52.54
N ARG A 1190 43.83 26.22 51.28
CA ARG A 1190 43.84 24.87 50.70
C ARG A 1190 44.95 24.00 51.28
N LYS A 1191 46.15 24.55 51.53
CA LYS A 1191 47.24 23.83 52.21
C LYS A 1191 46.91 23.49 53.66
N ALA A 1192 46.27 24.41 54.40
CA ALA A 1192 45.83 24.16 55.78
C ALA A 1192 44.72 23.09 55.86
N LYS A 1193 43.83 23.02 54.86
CA LYS A 1193 42.81 21.97 54.75
C LYS A 1193 43.40 20.60 54.38
N LEU A 1194 44.48 20.58 53.59
CA LEU A 1194 45.17 19.34 53.20
C LEU A 1194 45.98 18.74 54.36
N GLN A 1195 46.67 19.57 55.15
CA GLN A 1195 47.43 19.12 56.32
C GLN A 1195 46.53 18.60 57.46
N ARG A 1196 45.31 19.11 57.62
CA ARG A 1196 44.32 18.56 58.57
C ARG A 1196 43.76 17.19 58.16
N ARG A 1197 43.78 16.85 56.87
CA ARG A 1197 43.31 15.54 56.36
C ARG A 1197 44.40 14.46 56.38
N LEU A 1198 45.68 14.83 56.43
CA LEU A 1198 46.82 13.89 56.47
C LEU A 1198 47.30 13.55 57.89
N GLY A 1199 46.69 14.11 58.94
CA GLY A 1199 47.10 13.91 60.35
C GLY A 1199 46.17 13.04 61.22
N ALA A 1200 45.21 12.31 60.63
CA ALA A 1200 44.26 11.48 61.38
C ALA A 1200 44.22 10.03 60.88
N THR A 1201 45.39 9.41 60.82
CA THR A 1201 45.60 7.95 60.92
C THR A 1201 47.06 7.71 61.32
N VAL A 1202 47.32 7.80 62.62
CA VAL A 1202 48.26 6.97 63.39
C VAL A 1202 47.47 6.49 64.62
#